data_AF-A0A0L9VKM8-F1
#
_entry.id   AF-A0A0L9VKM8-F1
#
_cell.length_a   1.000
_cell.length_b   1.000
_cell.length_c   1.000
_cell.angle_alpha   90.00
_cell.angle_beta   90.00
_cell.angle_gamma   90.00
#
_symmetry.space_group_name_H-M   'P 1'
#
loop_
_entity.id
_entity.type
_entity.pdbx_description
1 polymer ?
#
loop_
_entity_poly.entity_id
_entity_poly.type
_entity_poly.pdbx_seq_one_letter_code
_entity_poly.pdbx_strand_id
1 'polypeptide(L)'
;MKPIAPLTHQFPKLQALVSSIRKSSGSSRNPVLVLELLGKALDQYPDIKTLKNVHSKAFNLSFHENPSLGIKLMRAYAACGEPGLARKVFDGIPERNVIFYNVMIRSYVNNHRYNDALLVFRDMVDGGFSPDNYTYPCVLKACSCSDNPRIGFQLHGVVFKVGFDLNLFVGNGLIALYGKCGCLLEARRVLGEMPSRDVVSWNSMVAGYVQNKRFDDALQICREMESLRHKPDAGTMASLLPAVTDTSSEIISYVKQMFVNLEKKNLVSWNVMITTYMKNSMPEKAVDLYLQMEKCEVEPDAITCASVLPACGDLSALLLGRRIHEYVERKNLCPNLLLENSLIDMYARCGCLEDARRVFDRMKFRDVASWTSLISAYGMTGKGYNAVALFTEMLNSGQSPDSIAFVAIISACSHSGLYNEGKLYFKQMTDDYGITPRIEHFSCLVDLLGRSGRLDEAYNFIKQMPMEPNERIWGTLLSSCRVYSNMDIGLVAADKLLQLAPEESGYYVLLSNIYAKAGRWTEVTATRSLMKRRKIRKRPGISNVELNNQVHTFLAGDTSHPQSKEIYDELSVLVGKMKELGYVPETDSALHDVEEEDKECHLAVHSEKLAIVFAILNTRESPIRITKNLRVCGDCHIAVKLISKIVQREIVVRDTNRFHHFKDGTCSCCDYW
;
A
#
# COMPACT_ATOMS: atom_id res chain seq x y z
N MET A 1 -21.16 16.25 6.53
CA MET A 1 -20.61 17.02 5.39
C MET A 1 -20.93 16.26 4.12
N LYS A 2 -21.65 16.84 3.15
CA LYS A 2 -21.94 16.18 1.86
C LYS A 2 -20.63 16.04 1.05
N PRO A 3 -20.39 14.90 0.38
CA PRO A 3 -19.20 14.72 -0.45
C PRO A 3 -19.28 15.55 -1.73
N ILE A 4 -18.15 16.14 -2.12
CA ILE A 4 -17.97 16.98 -3.31
C ILE A 4 -17.99 16.04 -4.54
N ALA A 5 -18.91 16.28 -5.48
CA ALA A 5 -19.03 15.52 -6.73
C ALA A 5 -17.92 15.91 -7.76
N PRO A 6 -17.58 15.05 -8.74
CA PRO A 6 -16.44 15.27 -9.64
C PRO A 6 -16.62 16.43 -10.63
N LEU A 7 -15.54 17.18 -10.84
CA LEU A 7 -15.45 18.49 -11.51
C LEU A 7 -15.40 18.48 -13.05
N THR A 8 -15.53 17.33 -13.73
CA THR A 8 -15.21 17.24 -15.17
C THR A 8 -16.38 17.54 -16.11
N HIS A 9 -17.64 17.41 -15.69
CA HIS A 9 -18.79 17.75 -16.54
C HIS A 9 -19.05 19.27 -16.70
N GLN A 10 -18.26 20.11 -16.04
CA GLN A 10 -18.45 21.56 -16.03
C GLN A 10 -17.45 22.33 -16.90
N PHE A 11 -16.41 21.72 -17.45
CA PHE A 11 -15.36 22.44 -18.20
C PHE A 11 -15.88 23.26 -19.41
N PRO A 12 -16.75 22.72 -20.29
CA PRO A 12 -17.33 23.50 -21.39
C PRO A 12 -18.28 24.58 -20.87
N LYS A 13 -19.00 24.29 -19.78
CA LYS A 13 -19.94 25.23 -19.14
C LYS A 13 -19.20 26.36 -18.41
N LEU A 14 -18.03 26.09 -17.83
CA LEU A 14 -17.18 27.05 -17.12
C LEU A 14 -16.44 27.96 -18.11
N GLN A 15 -15.92 27.40 -19.21
CA GLN A 15 -15.41 28.22 -20.33
C GLN A 15 -16.52 29.03 -21.01
N ALA A 16 -17.74 28.48 -21.14
CA ALA A 16 -18.91 29.22 -21.60
C ALA A 16 -19.29 30.34 -20.61
N LEU A 17 -19.21 30.10 -19.30
CA LEU A 17 -19.48 31.11 -18.26
C LEU A 17 -18.42 32.22 -18.28
N VAL A 18 -17.14 31.85 -18.32
CA VAL A 18 -15.99 32.76 -18.37
C VAL A 18 -15.96 33.54 -19.70
N SER A 19 -16.37 32.91 -20.81
CA SER A 19 -16.54 33.60 -22.10
C SER A 19 -17.78 34.50 -22.14
N SER A 20 -18.86 34.14 -21.45
CA SER A 20 -20.04 34.99 -21.25
C SER A 20 -19.69 36.22 -20.40
N ILE A 21 -18.86 36.06 -19.37
CA ILE A 21 -18.25 37.15 -18.57
C ILE A 21 -17.31 38.02 -19.43
N ARG A 22 -16.64 37.46 -20.45
CA ARG A 22 -15.84 38.21 -21.44
C ARG A 22 -16.70 38.98 -22.45
N LYS A 23 -17.89 38.47 -22.79
CA LYS A 23 -18.82 39.12 -23.73
C LYS A 23 -19.66 40.22 -23.05
N SER A 24 -19.85 40.14 -21.73
CA SER A 24 -20.62 41.13 -20.95
C SER A 24 -19.85 42.40 -20.58
N SER A 25 -18.57 42.54 -20.94
CA SER A 25 -17.73 43.70 -20.61
C SER A 25 -17.92 44.92 -21.53
N GLY A 26 -18.81 44.84 -22.52
CA GLY A 26 -18.96 45.85 -23.58
C GLY A 26 -20.15 46.81 -23.47
N SER A 27 -21.16 46.55 -22.63
CA SER A 27 -22.29 47.49 -22.51
C SER A 27 -23.03 47.29 -21.19
N SER A 28 -23.40 48.40 -20.56
CA SER A 28 -24.14 48.52 -19.29
C SER A 28 -24.94 47.28 -18.84
N ARG A 29 -24.60 46.69 -17.68
CA ARG A 29 -25.53 46.51 -16.53
C ARG A 29 -25.05 45.54 -15.43
N ASN A 30 -25.50 45.89 -14.22
CA ASN A 30 -25.75 45.14 -12.99
C ASN A 30 -24.59 44.35 -12.32
N PRO A 31 -23.82 45.01 -11.43
CA PRO A 31 -22.76 44.39 -10.62
C PRO A 31 -23.18 43.12 -9.88
N VAL A 32 -24.44 43.02 -9.48
CA VAL A 32 -25.01 41.88 -8.73
C VAL A 32 -24.94 40.58 -9.53
N LEU A 33 -25.22 40.63 -10.84
CA LEU A 33 -25.26 39.43 -11.69
C LEU A 33 -23.86 38.87 -11.95
N VAL A 34 -22.85 39.74 -12.04
CA VAL A 34 -21.43 39.35 -12.16
C VAL A 34 -20.95 38.67 -10.88
N LEU A 35 -21.34 39.18 -9.71
CA LEU A 35 -20.98 38.61 -8.41
C LEU A 35 -21.61 37.22 -8.18
N GLU A 36 -22.87 37.00 -8.59
CA GLU A 36 -23.49 35.66 -8.54
C GLU A 36 -22.79 34.64 -9.43
N LEU A 37 -22.38 35.04 -10.64
CA LEU A 37 -21.65 34.18 -11.58
C LEU A 37 -20.26 33.79 -11.05
N LEU A 38 -19.55 34.74 -10.43
CA LEU A 38 -18.27 34.46 -9.76
C LEU A 38 -18.45 33.54 -8.55
N GLY A 39 -19.51 33.75 -7.75
CA GLY A 39 -19.85 32.89 -6.62
C GLY A 39 -20.12 31.45 -7.05
N LYS A 40 -20.91 31.24 -8.11
CA LYS A 40 -21.16 29.90 -8.69
C LYS A 40 -19.92 29.25 -9.27
N ALA A 41 -19.00 30.04 -9.85
CA ALA A 41 -17.73 29.51 -10.35
C ALA A 41 -16.82 29.05 -9.21
N LEU A 42 -16.79 29.77 -8.08
CA LEU A 42 -16.01 29.38 -6.90
C LEU A 42 -16.58 28.15 -6.17
N ASP A 43 -17.90 27.97 -6.19
CA ASP A 43 -18.55 26.77 -5.65
C ASP A 43 -18.16 25.50 -6.44
N GLN A 44 -17.61 25.67 -7.65
CA GLN A 44 -17.08 24.61 -8.51
C GLN A 44 -15.56 24.43 -8.37
N TYR A 45 -14.94 24.84 -7.26
CA TYR A 45 -13.51 24.61 -6.93
C TYR A 45 -12.57 24.62 -8.17
N PRO A 46 -12.45 25.77 -8.85
CA PRO A 46 -11.78 25.83 -10.14
C PRO A 46 -10.25 25.72 -9.99
N ASP A 47 -9.56 25.44 -11.09
CA ASP A 47 -8.10 25.36 -11.12
C ASP A 47 -7.43 26.68 -10.67
N ILE A 48 -6.16 26.59 -10.25
CA ILE A 48 -5.44 27.73 -9.67
C ILE A 48 -5.31 28.94 -10.62
N LYS A 49 -5.27 28.71 -11.93
CA LYS A 49 -5.17 29.78 -12.95
C LYS A 49 -6.51 30.51 -13.06
N THR A 50 -7.61 29.76 -13.03
CA THR A 50 -8.97 30.30 -12.98
C THR A 50 -9.21 31.05 -11.66
N LEU A 51 -8.75 30.53 -10.52
CA LEU A 51 -8.82 31.24 -9.23
C LEU A 51 -8.05 32.56 -9.23
N LYS A 52 -6.83 32.59 -9.78
CA LYS A 52 -6.06 33.83 -9.93
C LYS A 52 -6.77 34.87 -10.80
N ASN A 53 -7.41 34.43 -11.88
CA ASN A 53 -8.23 35.30 -12.74
C ASN A 53 -9.51 35.80 -12.05
N VAL A 54 -10.16 34.97 -11.25
CA VAL A 54 -11.33 35.38 -10.45
C VAL A 54 -10.90 36.36 -9.36
N HIS A 55 -9.78 36.12 -8.70
CA HIS A 55 -9.22 37.00 -7.68
C HIS A 55 -8.87 38.38 -8.26
N SER A 56 -8.18 38.47 -9.41
CA SER A 56 -7.85 39.75 -10.03
C SER A 56 -9.10 40.55 -10.42
N LYS A 57 -10.15 39.88 -10.90
CA LYS A 57 -11.44 40.52 -11.22
C LYS A 57 -12.22 40.94 -9.99
N ALA A 58 -12.23 40.12 -8.93
CA ALA A 58 -12.89 40.43 -7.67
C ALA A 58 -12.22 41.59 -6.94
N PHE A 59 -10.88 41.71 -7.04
CA PHE A 59 -10.13 42.83 -6.49
C PHE A 59 -10.58 44.18 -7.10
N ASN A 60 -10.86 44.21 -8.41
CA ASN A 60 -11.35 45.39 -9.11
C ASN A 60 -12.80 45.79 -8.75
N LEU A 61 -13.55 44.91 -8.09
CA LEU A 61 -14.95 45.14 -7.69
C LEU A 61 -15.09 45.53 -6.20
N SER A 62 -13.97 45.73 -5.49
CA SER A 62 -13.91 46.07 -4.06
C SER A 62 -14.57 45.03 -3.14
N PHE A 63 -13.76 44.22 -2.43
CA PHE A 63 -14.24 43.21 -1.48
C PHE A 63 -15.16 43.76 -0.36
N HIS A 64 -15.16 45.08 -0.15
CA HIS A 64 -16.10 45.80 0.73
C HIS A 64 -17.57 45.50 0.44
N GLU A 65 -17.95 45.31 -0.83
CA GLU A 65 -19.36 45.13 -1.21
C GLU A 65 -19.85 43.69 -1.08
N ASN A 66 -18.95 42.69 -1.01
CA ASN A 66 -19.37 41.29 -0.93
C ASN A 66 -18.40 40.36 -0.15
N PRO A 67 -18.46 40.40 1.20
CA PRO A 67 -17.69 39.54 2.11
C PRO A 67 -17.78 38.03 1.81
N SER A 68 -18.91 37.57 1.28
CA SER A 68 -19.15 36.16 0.97
C SER A 68 -18.23 35.62 -0.13
N LEU A 69 -17.88 36.47 -1.10
CA LEU A 69 -16.99 36.12 -2.21
C LEU A 69 -15.56 35.91 -1.72
N GLY A 70 -15.09 36.76 -0.79
CA GLY A 70 -13.78 36.62 -0.15
C GLY A 70 -13.64 35.29 0.59
N ILE A 71 -14.66 34.89 1.38
CA ILE A 71 -14.68 33.59 2.07
C ILE A 71 -14.62 32.42 1.09
N LYS A 72 -15.42 32.45 0.02
CA LYS A 72 -15.41 31.40 -1.01
C LYS A 72 -14.05 31.30 -1.69
N LEU A 73 -13.44 32.43 -2.01
CA LEU A 73 -12.14 32.49 -2.65
C LEU A 73 -11.02 31.96 -1.74
N MET A 74 -11.02 32.32 -0.45
CA MET A 74 -10.10 31.78 0.55
C MET A 74 -10.22 30.25 0.65
N ARG A 75 -11.45 29.72 0.74
CA ARG A 75 -11.69 28.27 0.79
C ARG A 75 -11.21 27.57 -0.47
N ALA A 76 -11.43 28.16 -1.63
CA ALA A 76 -10.99 27.60 -2.90
C ALA A 76 -9.45 27.56 -3.01
N TYR A 77 -8.76 28.65 -2.65
CA TYR A 77 -7.29 28.65 -2.60
C TYR A 77 -6.73 27.62 -1.61
N ALA A 78 -7.33 27.52 -0.42
CA ALA A 78 -6.93 26.54 0.59
C ALA A 78 -7.15 25.09 0.12
N ALA A 79 -8.23 24.83 -0.63
CA ALA A 79 -8.50 23.51 -1.21
C ALA A 79 -7.52 23.15 -2.33
N CYS A 80 -6.94 24.14 -3.01
CA CYS A 80 -5.88 23.94 -4.01
C CYS A 80 -4.47 23.81 -3.42
N GLY A 81 -4.31 23.71 -2.10
CA GLY A 81 -2.99 23.62 -1.47
C GLY A 81 -2.24 24.95 -1.34
N GLU A 82 -2.91 26.09 -1.57
CA GLU A 82 -2.30 27.42 -1.64
C GLU A 82 -2.80 28.36 -0.52
N PRO A 83 -2.57 28.02 0.77
CA PRO A 83 -3.05 28.84 1.89
C PRO A 83 -2.38 30.23 1.93
N GLY A 84 -1.21 30.41 1.31
CA GLY A 84 -0.57 31.72 1.18
C GLY A 84 -1.36 32.70 0.30
N LEU A 85 -2.01 32.21 -0.76
CA LEU A 85 -2.91 33.05 -1.57
C LEU A 85 -4.23 33.33 -0.84
N ALA A 86 -4.73 32.38 -0.07
CA ALA A 86 -5.84 32.61 0.85
C ALA A 86 -5.49 33.72 1.88
N ARG A 87 -4.25 33.73 2.39
CA ARG A 87 -3.78 34.79 3.30
C ARG A 87 -3.76 36.16 2.64
N LYS A 88 -3.34 36.28 1.38
CA LYS A 88 -3.39 37.56 0.65
C LYS A 88 -4.82 38.09 0.51
N VAL A 89 -5.79 37.21 0.26
CA VAL A 89 -7.22 37.60 0.24
C VAL A 89 -7.66 38.06 1.62
N PHE A 90 -7.30 37.32 2.68
CA PHE A 90 -7.60 37.68 4.07
C PHE A 90 -7.01 39.04 4.47
N ASP A 91 -5.78 39.33 4.06
CA ASP A 91 -5.11 40.60 4.32
C ASP A 91 -5.74 41.77 3.56
N GLY A 92 -6.26 41.51 2.36
CA GLY A 92 -6.97 42.51 1.55
C GLY A 92 -8.38 42.85 2.04
N ILE A 93 -8.93 42.13 3.04
CA ILE A 93 -10.26 42.40 3.59
C ILE A 93 -10.15 43.46 4.70
N PRO A 94 -10.79 44.63 4.55
CA PRO A 94 -10.65 45.77 5.46
C PRO A 94 -11.49 45.65 6.74
N GLU A 95 -12.72 45.14 6.64
CA GLU A 95 -13.57 44.82 7.81
C GLU A 95 -13.60 43.31 8.05
N ARG A 96 -12.72 42.84 8.95
CA ARG A 96 -12.66 41.42 9.32
C ARG A 96 -13.62 41.14 10.47
N ASN A 97 -14.20 39.95 10.46
CA ASN A 97 -15.00 39.41 11.54
C ASN A 97 -14.54 37.98 11.88
N VAL A 98 -15.13 37.39 12.93
CA VAL A 98 -14.79 36.05 13.43
C VAL A 98 -14.82 34.98 12.34
N ILE A 99 -15.73 35.08 11.36
CA ILE A 99 -15.86 34.09 10.27
C ILE A 99 -14.62 34.06 9.38
N PHE A 100 -14.05 35.22 9.04
CA PHE A 100 -12.83 35.29 8.23
C PHE A 100 -11.64 34.65 8.95
N TYR A 101 -11.47 34.95 10.24
CA TYR A 101 -10.44 34.30 11.08
C TYR A 101 -10.66 32.79 11.14
N ASN A 102 -11.88 32.32 11.40
CA ASN A 102 -12.22 30.90 11.44
C ASN A 102 -11.91 30.18 10.11
N VAL A 103 -12.19 30.82 8.98
CA VAL A 103 -11.86 30.26 7.66
C VAL A 103 -10.35 30.22 7.44
N MET A 104 -9.62 31.27 7.83
CA MET A 104 -8.17 31.34 7.66
C MET A 104 -7.43 30.30 8.54
N ILE A 105 -7.79 30.23 9.82
CA ILE A 105 -7.27 29.23 10.78
C ILE A 105 -7.51 27.82 10.24
N ARG A 106 -8.75 27.52 9.81
CA ARG A 106 -9.08 26.21 9.23
C ARG A 106 -8.31 25.92 7.94
N SER A 107 -8.09 26.93 7.11
CA SER A 107 -7.32 26.80 5.87
C SER A 107 -5.88 26.41 6.13
N TYR A 108 -5.23 27.04 7.12
CA TYR A 108 -3.88 26.66 7.54
C TYR A 108 -3.82 25.29 8.19
N VAL A 109 -4.74 24.96 9.09
CA VAL A 109 -4.81 23.64 9.75
C VAL A 109 -4.98 22.50 8.74
N ASN A 110 -5.83 22.68 7.73
CA ASN A 110 -6.05 21.66 6.70
C ASN A 110 -4.87 21.50 5.74
N ASN A 111 -3.98 22.49 5.67
CA ASN A 111 -2.77 22.46 4.85
C ASN A 111 -1.51 22.19 5.69
N HIS A 112 -1.66 21.63 6.90
CA HIS A 112 -0.56 21.27 7.81
C HIS A 112 0.33 22.45 8.26
N ARG A 113 -0.17 23.68 8.16
CA ARG A 113 0.53 24.92 8.55
C ARG A 113 0.10 25.34 9.97
N TYR A 114 0.37 24.48 10.96
CA TYR A 114 -0.20 24.64 12.31
C TYR A 114 0.28 25.91 13.03
N ASN A 115 1.57 26.25 12.91
CA ASN A 115 2.13 27.46 13.52
C ASN A 115 1.49 28.75 12.94
N ASP A 116 1.28 28.81 11.62
CA ASP A 116 0.59 29.94 11.00
C ASP A 116 -0.86 30.05 11.49
N ALA A 117 -1.55 28.93 11.68
CA ALA A 117 -2.90 28.93 12.24
C ALA A 117 -2.94 29.50 13.67
N LEU A 118 -1.95 29.18 14.51
CA LEU A 118 -1.81 29.73 15.86
C LEU A 118 -1.48 31.22 15.85
N LEU A 119 -0.66 31.69 14.90
CA LEU A 119 -0.38 33.11 14.72
C LEU A 119 -1.66 33.89 14.35
N VAL A 120 -2.47 33.37 13.42
CA VAL A 120 -3.76 33.99 13.06
C VAL A 120 -4.74 34.01 14.23
N PHE A 121 -4.73 32.97 15.07
CA PHE A 121 -5.54 32.96 16.29
C PHE A 121 -5.07 34.03 17.29
N ARG A 122 -3.76 34.23 17.46
CA ARG A 122 -3.23 35.31 18.28
C ARG A 122 -3.64 36.68 17.73
N ASP A 123 -3.48 36.90 16.43
CA ASP A 123 -3.90 38.15 15.76
C ASP A 123 -5.40 38.43 15.98
N MET A 124 -6.24 37.39 15.98
CA MET A 124 -7.67 37.51 16.27
C MET A 124 -7.94 38.04 17.69
N VAL A 125 -7.27 37.44 18.68
CA VAL A 125 -7.43 37.82 20.10
C VAL A 125 -6.85 39.20 20.37
N ASP A 126 -5.66 39.51 19.84
CA ASP A 126 -5.00 40.81 19.98
C ASP A 126 -5.80 41.93 19.29
N GLY A 127 -6.49 41.59 18.20
CA GLY A 127 -7.43 42.48 17.50
C GLY A 127 -8.77 42.68 18.21
N GLY A 128 -8.98 42.10 19.39
CA GLY A 128 -10.20 42.25 20.19
C GLY A 128 -11.39 41.42 19.71
N PHE A 129 -11.20 40.47 18.79
CA PHE A 129 -12.27 39.58 18.33
C PHE A 129 -12.43 38.40 19.28
N SER A 130 -13.67 38.13 19.71
CA SER A 130 -13.97 37.02 20.61
C SER A 130 -14.02 35.68 19.84
N PRO A 131 -13.19 34.67 20.20
CA PRO A 131 -13.28 33.33 19.63
C PRO A 131 -14.61 32.65 19.96
N ASP A 132 -15.16 31.92 18.99
CA ASP A 132 -16.43 31.21 19.12
C ASP A 132 -16.24 29.69 19.24
N ASN A 133 -17.35 28.96 19.40
CA ASN A 133 -17.39 27.50 19.48
C ASN A 133 -16.92 26.78 18.18
N TYR A 134 -16.70 27.51 17.08
CA TYR A 134 -16.12 26.99 15.84
C TYR A 134 -14.62 27.33 15.70
N THR A 135 -14.12 28.34 16.41
CA THR A 135 -12.70 28.70 16.50
C THR A 135 -11.91 27.64 17.27
N TYR A 136 -12.32 27.37 18.52
CA TYR A 136 -11.55 26.54 19.45
C TYR A 136 -11.22 25.13 18.92
N PRO A 137 -12.14 24.36 18.30
CA PRO A 137 -11.79 23.03 17.78
C PRO A 137 -10.68 23.05 16.73
N CYS A 138 -10.64 24.08 15.88
CA CYS A 138 -9.60 24.22 14.86
C CYS A 138 -8.24 24.57 15.50
N VAL A 139 -8.24 25.45 16.49
CA VAL A 139 -7.03 25.87 17.22
C VAL A 139 -6.50 24.74 18.10
N LEU A 140 -7.37 24.01 18.81
CA LEU A 140 -7.00 22.83 19.58
C LEU A 140 -6.36 21.75 18.69
N LYS A 141 -6.89 21.55 17.48
CA LYS A 141 -6.26 20.68 16.48
C LYS A 141 -4.89 21.20 16.02
N ALA A 142 -4.71 22.51 15.87
CA ALA A 142 -3.41 23.09 15.57
C ALA A 142 -2.42 22.84 16.71
N CYS A 143 -2.83 23.08 17.97
CA CYS A 143 -2.01 22.81 19.16
C CYS A 143 -1.58 21.34 19.25
N SER A 144 -2.50 20.40 19.01
CA SER A 144 -2.21 18.96 19.09
C SER A 144 -1.27 18.45 17.99
N CYS A 145 -1.05 19.24 16.94
CA CYS A 145 -0.13 18.94 15.84
C CYS A 145 1.11 19.85 15.84
N SER A 146 1.22 20.78 16.79
CA SER A 146 2.34 21.72 16.92
C SER A 146 3.46 21.15 17.81
N ASP A 147 4.65 21.72 17.71
CA ASP A 147 5.82 21.31 18.50
C ASP A 147 5.65 21.61 20.01
N ASN A 148 4.65 22.42 20.39
CA ASN A 148 4.41 22.82 21.77
C ASN A 148 2.95 22.56 22.20
N PRO A 149 2.63 21.33 22.64
CA PRO A 149 1.27 20.97 23.06
C PRO A 149 0.80 21.74 24.31
N ARG A 150 1.71 22.37 25.07
CA ARG A 150 1.36 23.15 26.27
C ARG A 150 0.42 24.32 25.96
N ILE A 151 0.49 24.88 24.74
CA ILE A 151 -0.44 25.92 24.29
C ILE A 151 -1.89 25.40 24.33
N GLY A 152 -2.10 24.13 23.97
CA GLY A 152 -3.42 23.49 24.04
C GLY A 152 -3.96 23.41 25.47
N PHE A 153 -3.10 23.14 26.46
CA PHE A 153 -3.51 23.06 27.87
C PHE A 153 -3.85 24.43 28.45
N GLN A 154 -3.10 25.46 28.07
CA GLN A 154 -3.45 26.85 28.43
C GLN A 154 -4.78 27.25 27.78
N LEU A 155 -5.00 26.85 26.52
CA LEU A 155 -6.23 27.13 25.81
C LEU A 155 -7.45 26.44 26.46
N HIS A 156 -7.29 25.27 27.06
CA HIS A 156 -8.36 24.66 27.86
C HIS A 156 -8.76 25.55 29.05
N GLY A 157 -7.81 26.14 29.77
CA GLY A 157 -8.11 27.11 30.84
C GLY A 157 -8.85 28.36 30.33
N VAL A 158 -8.50 28.84 29.12
CA VAL A 158 -9.23 29.94 28.47
C VAL A 158 -10.65 29.51 28.12
N VAL A 159 -10.84 28.34 27.50
CA VAL A 159 -12.14 27.76 27.15
C VAL A 159 -13.06 27.65 28.36
N PHE A 160 -12.53 27.20 29.49
CA PHE A 160 -13.26 27.13 30.76
C PHE A 160 -13.67 28.52 31.25
N LYS A 161 -12.74 29.50 31.23
CA LYS A 161 -13.03 30.87 31.67
C LYS A 161 -14.12 31.56 30.84
N VAL A 162 -14.21 31.26 29.54
CA VAL A 162 -15.23 31.82 28.65
C VAL A 162 -16.52 30.99 28.59
N GLY A 163 -16.60 29.88 29.35
CA GLY A 163 -17.80 29.03 29.46
C GLY A 163 -18.08 28.14 28.24
N PHE A 164 -17.06 27.81 27.44
CA PHE A 164 -17.20 26.90 26.30
C PHE A 164 -16.79 25.45 26.61
N ASP A 165 -16.36 25.15 27.84
CA ASP A 165 -16.00 23.81 28.33
C ASP A 165 -17.16 22.81 28.24
N LEU A 166 -18.40 23.28 28.39
CA LEU A 166 -19.61 22.47 28.26
C LEU A 166 -20.11 22.31 26.81
N ASN A 167 -19.48 22.98 25.83
CA ASN A 167 -19.90 22.92 24.43
C ASN A 167 -19.45 21.62 23.76
N LEU A 168 -20.38 20.88 23.14
CA LEU A 168 -20.11 19.60 22.48
C LEU A 168 -18.93 19.64 21.48
N PHE A 169 -18.85 20.66 20.63
CA PHE A 169 -17.80 20.75 19.61
C PHE A 169 -16.43 21.04 20.22
N VAL A 170 -16.39 21.86 21.27
CA VAL A 170 -15.15 22.21 21.98
C VAL A 170 -14.68 21.03 22.84
N GLY A 171 -15.60 20.36 23.53
CA GLY A 171 -15.33 19.11 24.26
C GLY A 171 -14.72 18.02 23.38
N ASN A 172 -15.29 17.78 22.18
CA ASN A 172 -14.72 16.87 21.19
C ASN A 172 -13.29 17.27 20.77
N GLY A 173 -13.05 18.57 20.58
CA GLY A 173 -11.72 19.11 20.30
C GLY A 173 -10.71 18.91 21.43
N LEU A 174 -11.15 19.05 22.69
CA LEU A 174 -10.34 18.84 23.89
C LEU A 174 -9.98 17.36 24.08
N ILE A 175 -10.94 16.45 23.91
CA ILE A 175 -10.69 14.99 23.94
C ILE A 175 -9.63 14.62 22.90
N ALA A 176 -9.77 15.12 21.67
CA ALA A 176 -8.81 14.87 20.60
C ALA A 176 -7.41 15.45 20.89
N LEU A 177 -7.33 16.66 21.48
CA LEU A 177 -6.08 17.27 21.92
C LEU A 177 -5.38 16.39 22.95
N TYR A 178 -6.07 16.05 24.05
CA TYR A 178 -5.49 15.28 25.14
C TYR A 178 -5.13 13.85 24.70
N GLY A 179 -5.99 13.20 23.91
CA GLY A 179 -5.71 11.89 23.34
C GLY A 179 -4.43 11.88 22.50
N LYS A 180 -4.27 12.85 21.60
CA LYS A 180 -3.07 12.95 20.76
C LYS A 180 -1.80 13.29 21.55
N CYS A 181 -1.93 13.98 22.68
CA CYS A 181 -0.81 14.29 23.57
C CYS A 181 -0.49 13.15 24.57
N GLY A 182 -1.20 12.02 24.52
CA GLY A 182 -1.03 10.89 25.45
C GLY A 182 -1.62 11.11 26.85
N CYS A 183 -2.31 12.22 27.09
CA CYS A 183 -2.94 12.57 28.37
C CYS A 183 -4.34 11.94 28.50
N LEU A 184 -4.43 10.60 28.44
CA LEU A 184 -5.71 9.88 28.35
C LEU A 184 -6.62 10.06 29.58
N LEU A 185 -6.05 10.31 30.76
CA LEU A 185 -6.83 10.60 31.97
C LEU A 185 -7.58 11.93 31.85
N GLU A 186 -6.92 12.95 31.32
CA GLU A 186 -7.53 14.26 31.07
C GLU A 186 -8.59 14.17 29.98
N ALA A 187 -8.33 13.41 28.91
CA ALA A 187 -9.33 13.13 27.87
C ALA A 187 -10.58 12.46 28.46
N ARG A 188 -10.41 11.49 29.38
CA ARG A 188 -11.51 10.83 30.09
C ARG A 188 -12.27 11.78 31.01
N ARG A 189 -11.55 12.67 31.71
CA ARG A 189 -12.19 13.68 32.55
C ARG A 189 -13.07 14.61 31.73
N VAL A 190 -12.55 15.14 30.63
CA VAL A 190 -13.33 15.99 29.71
C VAL A 190 -14.57 15.24 29.22
N LEU A 191 -14.43 14.00 28.75
CA LEU A 191 -15.59 13.19 28.34
C LEU A 191 -16.59 13.02 29.49
N GLY A 192 -16.13 12.75 30.71
CA GLY A 192 -16.96 12.60 31.90
C GLY A 192 -17.72 13.88 32.31
N GLU A 193 -17.11 15.05 32.15
CA GLU A 193 -17.69 16.35 32.50
C GLU A 193 -18.67 16.89 31.43
N MET A 194 -18.59 16.41 30.19
CA MET A 194 -19.49 16.84 29.12
C MET A 194 -20.97 16.49 29.42
N PRO A 195 -21.90 17.48 29.38
CA PRO A 195 -23.31 17.26 29.70
C PRO A 195 -24.06 16.46 28.62
N SER A 196 -23.58 16.55 27.37
CA SER A 196 -24.07 15.78 26.23
C SER A 196 -22.89 15.19 25.48
N ARG A 197 -23.01 13.92 25.08
CA ARG A 197 -22.00 13.17 24.34
C ARG A 197 -22.67 12.59 23.10
N ASP A 198 -22.03 12.77 21.97
CA ASP A 198 -22.44 12.17 20.71
C ASP A 198 -21.45 11.09 20.30
N VAL A 199 -21.75 10.41 19.19
CA VAL A 199 -20.86 9.38 18.63
C VAL A 199 -19.46 9.96 18.31
N VAL A 200 -19.36 11.25 17.96
CA VAL A 200 -18.08 11.93 17.70
C VAL A 200 -17.25 12.06 18.98
N SER A 201 -17.88 12.31 20.13
CA SER A 201 -17.23 12.37 21.45
C SER A 201 -16.56 11.03 21.77
N TRP A 202 -17.30 9.94 21.62
CA TRP A 202 -16.81 8.58 21.85
C TRP A 202 -15.73 8.18 20.83
N ASN A 203 -15.91 8.49 19.54
CA ASN A 203 -14.93 8.22 18.50
C ASN A 203 -13.60 8.96 18.76
N SER A 204 -13.65 10.19 19.28
CA SER A 204 -12.46 10.95 19.66
C SER A 204 -11.70 10.27 20.80
N MET A 205 -12.43 9.68 21.76
CA MET A 205 -11.85 8.91 22.86
C MET A 205 -11.24 7.58 22.39
N VAL A 206 -11.95 6.83 21.55
CA VAL A 206 -11.44 5.59 20.92
C VAL A 206 -10.15 5.89 20.15
N ALA A 207 -10.16 6.92 19.30
CA ALA A 207 -8.98 7.32 18.53
C ALA A 207 -7.80 7.69 19.45
N GLY A 208 -8.06 8.36 20.59
CA GLY A 208 -7.05 8.67 21.59
C GLY A 208 -6.38 7.42 22.16
N TYR A 209 -7.16 6.42 22.60
CA TYR A 209 -6.59 5.16 23.11
C TYR A 209 -5.84 4.38 22.04
N VAL A 210 -6.40 4.28 20.83
CA VAL A 210 -5.78 3.58 19.70
C VAL A 210 -4.44 4.21 19.30
N GLN A 211 -4.35 5.54 19.22
CA GLN A 211 -3.11 6.26 18.89
C GLN A 211 -2.01 6.02 19.93
N ASN A 212 -2.38 5.75 21.18
CA ASN A 212 -1.46 5.44 22.27
C ASN A 212 -1.26 3.93 22.48
N LYS A 213 -1.63 3.09 21.49
CA LYS A 213 -1.47 1.63 21.50
C LYS A 213 -2.15 0.92 22.67
N ARG A 214 -3.20 1.51 23.24
CA ARG A 214 -4.01 0.95 24.34
C ARG A 214 -5.30 0.35 23.78
N PHE A 215 -5.13 -0.75 23.06
CA PHE A 215 -6.16 -1.40 22.26
C PHE A 215 -7.32 -1.99 23.08
N ASP A 216 -7.02 -2.65 24.19
CA ASP A 216 -8.04 -3.24 25.07
C ASP A 216 -8.94 -2.17 25.71
N ASP A 217 -8.33 -1.05 26.13
CA ASP A 217 -9.09 0.09 26.66
C ASP A 217 -9.95 0.75 25.58
N ALA A 218 -9.48 0.79 24.33
CA ALA A 218 -10.28 1.30 23.22
C ALA A 218 -11.53 0.44 22.99
N LEU A 219 -11.41 -0.89 23.05
CA LEU A 219 -12.56 -1.81 22.99
C LEU A 219 -13.49 -1.61 24.19
N GLN A 220 -12.93 -1.40 25.39
CA GLN A 220 -13.73 -1.11 26.58
C GLN A 220 -14.54 0.18 26.44
N ILE A 221 -13.97 1.22 25.83
CA ILE A 221 -14.69 2.46 25.49
C ILE A 221 -15.82 2.19 24.49
N CYS A 222 -15.61 1.34 23.48
CA CYS A 222 -16.67 0.98 22.54
C CYS A 222 -17.83 0.24 23.24
N ARG A 223 -17.53 -0.68 24.17
CA ARG A 223 -18.54 -1.37 24.99
C ARG A 223 -19.28 -0.41 25.92
N GLU A 224 -18.57 0.55 26.51
CA GLU A 224 -19.16 1.61 27.34
C GLU A 224 -20.15 2.47 26.53
N MET A 225 -19.74 2.88 25.33
CA MET A 225 -20.58 3.60 24.37
C MET A 225 -21.87 2.83 24.05
N GLU A 226 -21.77 1.53 23.75
CA GLU A 226 -22.92 0.65 23.50
C GLU A 226 -23.85 0.53 24.71
N SER A 227 -23.29 0.40 25.92
CA SER A 227 -24.06 0.29 27.18
C SER A 227 -24.90 1.54 27.47
N LEU A 228 -24.41 2.70 27.04
CA LEU A 228 -25.12 3.99 27.12
C LEU A 228 -26.06 4.23 25.92
N ARG A 229 -26.36 3.18 25.14
CA ARG A 229 -27.27 3.17 23.98
C ARG A 229 -26.80 4.03 22.80
N HIS A 230 -25.51 4.40 22.76
CA HIS A 230 -24.93 4.96 21.55
C HIS A 230 -24.45 3.81 20.65
N LYS A 231 -25.05 3.67 19.47
CA LYS A 231 -24.64 2.64 18.50
C LYS A 231 -23.34 3.07 17.80
N PRO A 232 -22.29 2.24 17.79
CA PRO A 232 -21.11 2.50 17.00
C PRO A 232 -21.42 2.65 15.52
N ASP A 233 -20.70 3.53 14.84
CA ASP A 233 -20.92 3.85 13.43
C ASP A 233 -19.67 3.57 12.58
N ALA A 234 -19.75 3.91 11.29
CA ALA A 234 -18.60 3.79 10.38
C ALA A 234 -17.41 4.67 10.82
N GLY A 235 -17.66 5.77 11.54
CA GLY A 235 -16.62 6.61 12.15
C GLY A 235 -15.92 5.92 13.33
N THR A 236 -16.67 5.15 14.13
CA THR A 236 -16.09 4.30 15.18
C THR A 236 -15.18 3.25 14.57
N MET A 237 -15.63 2.57 13.51
CA MET A 237 -14.81 1.60 12.78
C MET A 237 -13.53 2.24 12.23
N ALA A 238 -13.62 3.44 11.64
CA ALA A 238 -12.46 4.17 11.14
C ALA A 238 -11.49 4.55 12.27
N SER A 239 -11.99 4.85 13.47
CA SER A 239 -11.18 5.17 14.65
C SER A 239 -10.40 3.94 15.17
N LEU A 240 -10.92 2.73 14.94
CA LEU A 240 -10.27 1.46 15.28
C LEU A 240 -9.31 0.94 14.19
N LEU A 241 -9.37 1.47 12.96
CA LEU A 241 -8.55 1.01 11.83
C LEU A 241 -7.02 1.05 12.06
N PRO A 242 -6.45 1.97 12.85
CA PRO A 242 -5.02 1.90 13.19
C PRO A 242 -4.67 0.73 14.11
N ALA A 243 -5.63 0.22 14.91
CA ALA A 243 -5.40 -0.90 15.81
C ALA A 243 -5.49 -2.27 15.11
N VAL A 244 -6.15 -2.36 13.95
CA VAL A 244 -6.30 -3.65 13.23
C VAL A 244 -5.01 -4.16 12.58
N THR A 245 -3.91 -3.40 12.62
CA THR A 245 -2.58 -3.85 12.15
C THR A 245 -1.81 -4.61 13.22
N ASP A 246 -2.12 -4.37 14.50
CA ASP A 246 -1.37 -4.92 15.64
C ASP A 246 -2.13 -6.11 16.24
N THR A 247 -1.80 -7.33 15.77
CA THR A 247 -1.94 -8.70 16.35
C THR A 247 -3.15 -9.13 17.21
N SER A 248 -4.08 -8.28 17.63
CA SER A 248 -5.25 -8.68 18.42
C SER A 248 -6.36 -9.19 17.49
N SER A 249 -6.60 -10.51 17.53
CA SER A 249 -7.74 -11.13 16.84
C SER A 249 -9.09 -10.56 17.31
N GLU A 250 -9.13 -10.03 18.53
CA GLU A 250 -10.33 -9.47 19.15
C GLU A 250 -10.81 -8.18 18.47
N ILE A 251 -9.92 -7.22 18.17
CA ILE A 251 -10.32 -5.97 17.47
C ILE A 251 -10.85 -6.29 16.08
N ILE A 252 -10.19 -7.20 15.35
CA ILE A 252 -10.64 -7.59 14.01
C ILE A 252 -12.02 -8.24 14.07
N SER A 253 -12.24 -9.13 15.06
CA SER A 253 -13.54 -9.76 15.30
C SER A 253 -14.61 -8.71 15.63
N TYR A 254 -14.29 -7.75 16.51
CA TYR A 254 -15.21 -6.69 16.90
C TYR A 254 -15.58 -5.79 15.71
N VAL A 255 -14.59 -5.30 14.94
CA VAL A 255 -14.83 -4.48 13.73
C VAL A 255 -15.65 -5.24 12.69
N LYS A 256 -15.43 -6.55 12.53
CA LYS A 256 -16.24 -7.40 11.64
C LYS A 256 -17.69 -7.51 12.15
N GLN A 257 -17.90 -7.73 13.44
CA GLN A 257 -19.24 -7.78 14.04
C GLN A 257 -19.97 -6.45 13.89
N MET A 258 -19.28 -5.33 14.16
CA MET A 258 -19.82 -3.99 13.92
C MET A 258 -20.30 -3.84 12.49
N PHE A 259 -19.47 -4.17 11.50
CA PHE A 259 -19.83 -4.06 10.08
C PHE A 259 -21.09 -4.83 9.75
N VAL A 260 -21.21 -6.07 10.21
CA VAL A 260 -22.40 -6.91 10.01
C VAL A 260 -23.64 -6.24 10.63
N ASN A 261 -23.51 -5.75 11.85
CA ASN A 261 -24.59 -5.15 12.64
C ASN A 261 -24.99 -3.73 12.22
N LEU A 262 -24.22 -3.06 11.36
CA LEU A 262 -24.61 -1.74 10.82
C LEU A 262 -25.92 -1.83 10.02
N GLU A 263 -26.94 -1.09 10.48
CA GLU A 263 -28.25 -0.95 9.82
C GLU A 263 -28.12 -0.43 8.38
N LYS A 264 -27.21 0.54 8.17
CA LYS A 264 -26.88 1.06 6.85
C LYS A 264 -25.36 1.14 6.68
N LYS A 265 -24.84 0.25 5.85
CA LYS A 265 -23.42 0.27 5.45
C LYS A 265 -23.22 1.39 4.45
N ASN A 266 -22.29 2.29 4.74
CA ASN A 266 -21.88 3.38 3.86
C ASN A 266 -20.47 3.14 3.32
N LEU A 267 -20.03 3.97 2.38
CA LEU A 267 -18.72 3.87 1.75
C LEU A 267 -17.55 3.76 2.75
N VAL A 268 -17.61 4.51 3.86
CA VAL A 268 -16.60 4.48 4.92
C VAL A 268 -16.52 3.09 5.56
N SER A 269 -17.66 2.49 5.92
CA SER A 269 -17.68 1.15 6.54
C SER A 269 -17.12 0.05 5.62
N TRP A 270 -17.39 0.14 4.30
CA TRP A 270 -16.83 -0.77 3.31
C TRP A 270 -15.31 -0.58 3.17
N ASN A 271 -14.85 0.66 3.04
CA ASN A 271 -13.41 0.98 2.90
C ASN A 271 -12.61 0.52 4.13
N VAL A 272 -13.15 0.71 5.34
CA VAL A 272 -12.51 0.22 6.57
C VAL A 272 -12.39 -1.30 6.54
N MET A 273 -13.44 -2.04 6.20
CA MET A 273 -13.38 -3.50 6.17
C MET A 273 -12.44 -4.06 5.09
N ILE A 274 -12.47 -3.50 3.88
CA ILE A 274 -11.52 -3.88 2.81
C ILE A 274 -10.08 -3.67 3.30
N THR A 275 -9.80 -2.49 3.88
CA THR A 275 -8.48 -2.16 4.41
C THR A 275 -8.08 -3.05 5.58
N THR A 276 -9.03 -3.42 6.46
CA THR A 276 -8.81 -4.36 7.56
C THR A 276 -8.40 -5.74 7.05
N TYR A 277 -9.08 -6.28 6.03
CA TYR A 277 -8.70 -7.56 5.43
C TYR A 277 -7.33 -7.50 4.76
N MET A 278 -7.01 -6.41 4.06
CA MET A 278 -5.69 -6.22 3.46
C MET A 278 -4.56 -6.19 4.51
N LYS A 279 -4.74 -5.41 5.57
CA LYS A 279 -3.77 -5.29 6.66
C LYS A 279 -3.50 -6.60 7.41
N ASN A 280 -4.42 -7.56 7.30
CA ASN A 280 -4.34 -8.86 7.94
C ASN A 280 -4.04 -9.99 6.95
N SER A 281 -3.49 -9.67 5.77
CA SER A 281 -3.08 -10.63 4.75
C SER A 281 -4.20 -11.59 4.32
N MET A 282 -5.44 -11.09 4.22
CA MET A 282 -6.61 -11.83 3.74
C MET A 282 -7.15 -11.23 2.42
N PRO A 283 -6.37 -11.27 1.31
CA PRO A 283 -6.73 -10.61 0.07
C PRO A 283 -7.99 -11.20 -0.59
N GLU A 284 -8.29 -12.50 -0.42
CA GLU A 284 -9.53 -13.10 -0.98
C GLU A 284 -10.77 -12.41 -0.39
N LYS A 285 -10.79 -12.23 0.93
CA LYS A 285 -11.91 -11.59 1.63
C LYS A 285 -12.07 -10.13 1.26
N ALA A 286 -10.97 -9.43 0.97
CA ALA A 286 -11.00 -8.04 0.53
C ALA A 286 -11.66 -7.90 -0.86
N VAL A 287 -11.30 -8.79 -1.80
CA VAL A 287 -11.92 -8.86 -3.13
C VAL A 287 -13.39 -9.26 -3.04
N ASP A 288 -13.72 -10.30 -2.26
CA ASP A 288 -15.12 -10.72 -2.06
C ASP A 288 -15.98 -9.58 -1.54
N LEU A 289 -15.45 -8.81 -0.59
CA LEU A 289 -16.17 -7.68 0.00
C LEU A 289 -16.34 -6.52 -1.00
N TYR A 290 -15.34 -6.25 -1.85
CA TYR A 290 -15.47 -5.29 -2.94
C TYR A 290 -16.53 -5.71 -3.96
N LEU A 291 -16.56 -6.99 -4.34
CA LEU A 291 -17.58 -7.53 -5.25
C LEU A 291 -18.98 -7.47 -4.64
N GLN A 292 -19.11 -7.67 -3.32
CA GLN A 292 -20.38 -7.48 -2.60
C GLN A 292 -20.79 -6.00 -2.58
N MET A 293 -19.85 -5.08 -2.38
CA MET A 293 -20.10 -3.64 -2.42
C MET A 293 -20.65 -3.21 -3.80
N GLU A 294 -20.07 -3.72 -4.88
CA GLU A 294 -20.57 -3.48 -6.26
C GLU A 294 -21.99 -4.05 -6.44
N LYS A 295 -22.27 -5.26 -5.94
CA LYS A 295 -23.61 -5.87 -5.98
C LYS A 295 -24.65 -5.09 -5.18
N CYS A 296 -24.24 -4.39 -4.13
CA CYS A 296 -25.10 -3.49 -3.35
C CYS A 296 -25.23 -2.09 -3.98
N GLU A 297 -24.74 -1.89 -5.20
CA GLU A 297 -24.79 -0.62 -5.95
C GLU A 297 -24.15 0.55 -5.20
N VAL A 298 -23.19 0.28 -4.31
CA VAL A 298 -22.43 1.33 -3.63
C VAL A 298 -21.26 1.71 -4.52
N GLU A 299 -21.26 2.94 -5.05
CA GLU A 299 -20.18 3.40 -5.94
C GLU A 299 -18.83 3.47 -5.22
N PRO A 300 -17.78 2.78 -5.71
CA PRO A 300 -16.42 2.91 -5.21
C PRO A 300 -15.84 4.31 -5.41
N ASP A 301 -15.11 4.83 -4.41
CA ASP A 301 -14.29 6.03 -4.57
C ASP A 301 -12.81 5.70 -4.76
N ALA A 302 -11.98 6.73 -4.92
CA ALA A 302 -10.54 6.57 -5.08
C ALA A 302 -9.90 5.80 -3.90
N ILE A 303 -10.43 5.96 -2.68
CA ILE A 303 -9.95 5.24 -1.50
C ILE A 303 -10.34 3.76 -1.60
N THR A 304 -11.58 3.45 -1.97
CA THR A 304 -12.03 2.07 -2.20
C THR A 304 -11.13 1.36 -3.21
N CYS A 305 -10.91 1.97 -4.37
CA CYS A 305 -10.09 1.40 -5.43
C CYS A 305 -8.64 1.22 -4.95
N ALA A 306 -8.04 2.23 -4.31
CA ALA A 306 -6.68 2.14 -3.80
C ALA A 306 -6.52 1.06 -2.72
N SER A 307 -7.55 0.79 -1.92
CA SER A 307 -7.56 -0.24 -0.88
C SER A 307 -7.71 -1.66 -1.43
N VAL A 308 -8.44 -1.90 -2.52
CA VAL A 308 -8.67 -3.25 -3.07
C VAL A 308 -7.63 -3.67 -4.12
N LEU A 309 -7.02 -2.71 -4.83
CA LEU A 309 -6.02 -3.00 -5.88
C LEU A 309 -4.84 -3.86 -5.38
N PRO A 310 -4.31 -3.67 -4.16
CA PRO A 310 -3.26 -4.56 -3.64
C PRO A 310 -3.72 -6.02 -3.49
N ALA A 311 -4.99 -6.30 -3.11
CA ALA A 311 -5.51 -7.67 -3.12
C ALA A 311 -5.52 -8.26 -4.53
N CYS A 312 -5.87 -7.46 -5.54
CA CYS A 312 -5.84 -7.92 -6.93
C CYS A 312 -4.40 -8.29 -7.32
N GLY A 313 -3.41 -7.52 -6.88
CA GLY A 313 -1.99 -7.84 -7.05
C GLY A 313 -1.58 -9.13 -6.34
N ASP A 314 -1.95 -9.31 -5.07
CA ASP A 314 -1.56 -10.50 -4.28
C ASP A 314 -2.19 -11.80 -4.80
N LEU A 315 -3.46 -11.74 -5.25
CA LEU A 315 -4.15 -12.87 -5.88
C LEU A 315 -3.80 -13.04 -7.36
N SER A 316 -3.04 -12.10 -7.94
CA SER A 316 -2.79 -11.99 -9.38
C SER A 316 -4.07 -11.96 -10.22
N ALA A 317 -5.14 -11.34 -9.68
CA ALA A 317 -6.44 -11.14 -10.30
C ALA A 317 -6.41 -9.97 -11.30
N LEU A 318 -5.67 -10.15 -12.40
CA LEU A 318 -5.38 -9.09 -13.37
C LEU A 318 -6.64 -8.57 -14.05
N LEU A 319 -7.62 -9.44 -14.33
CA LEU A 319 -8.86 -9.05 -15.00
C LEU A 319 -9.68 -8.10 -14.12
N LEU A 320 -9.79 -8.41 -12.82
CA LEU A 320 -10.44 -7.53 -11.86
C LEU A 320 -9.69 -6.19 -11.72
N GLY A 321 -8.36 -6.24 -11.62
CA GLY A 321 -7.52 -5.04 -11.57
C GLY A 321 -7.70 -4.12 -12.78
N ARG A 322 -7.79 -4.68 -14.00
CA ARG A 322 -8.09 -3.93 -15.23
C ARG A 322 -9.49 -3.34 -15.22
N ARG A 323 -10.51 -4.10 -14.78
CA ARG A 323 -11.89 -3.59 -14.65
C ARG A 323 -11.96 -2.39 -13.69
N ILE A 324 -11.23 -2.46 -12.58
CA ILE A 324 -11.12 -1.35 -11.62
C ILE A 324 -10.40 -0.16 -12.26
N HIS A 325 -9.31 -0.38 -13.00
CA HIS A 325 -8.60 0.70 -13.68
C HIS A 325 -9.47 1.40 -14.75
N GLU A 326 -10.22 0.64 -15.55
CA GLU A 326 -11.19 1.21 -16.50
C GLU A 326 -12.30 2.00 -15.79
N TYR A 327 -12.75 1.54 -14.63
CA TYR A 327 -13.69 2.28 -13.78
C TYR A 327 -13.10 3.61 -13.31
N VAL A 328 -11.85 3.59 -12.83
CA VAL A 328 -11.08 4.77 -12.40
C VAL A 328 -10.96 5.81 -13.52
N GLU A 329 -10.62 5.37 -14.73
CA GLU A 329 -10.55 6.24 -15.92
C GLU A 329 -11.94 6.82 -16.25
N ARG A 330 -12.97 5.97 -16.32
CA ARG A 330 -14.35 6.37 -16.66
C ARG A 330 -14.95 7.38 -15.68
N LYS A 331 -14.66 7.21 -14.38
CA LYS A 331 -15.14 8.10 -13.31
C LYS A 331 -14.22 9.31 -13.09
N ASN A 332 -13.12 9.44 -13.83
CA ASN A 332 -12.12 10.51 -13.70
C ASN A 332 -11.62 10.66 -12.25
N LEU A 333 -11.24 9.54 -11.62
CA LEU A 333 -10.75 9.55 -10.23
C LEU A 333 -9.26 9.98 -10.11
N CYS A 334 -8.55 10.11 -11.24
CA CYS A 334 -7.19 10.65 -11.32
C CYS A 334 -7.19 12.14 -11.71
N PRO A 335 -6.20 12.95 -11.29
CA PRO A 335 -4.97 12.55 -10.57
C PRO A 335 -5.23 12.28 -9.09
N ASN A 336 -4.65 11.20 -8.58
CA ASN A 336 -4.67 10.81 -7.17
C ASN A 336 -3.46 9.89 -6.91
N LEU A 337 -2.42 10.43 -6.26
CA LEU A 337 -1.15 9.72 -6.04
C LEU A 337 -1.33 8.35 -5.38
N LEU A 338 -2.18 8.25 -4.36
CA LEU A 338 -2.42 6.98 -3.66
C LEU A 338 -3.00 5.93 -4.60
N LEU A 339 -4.04 6.30 -5.38
CA LEU A 339 -4.69 5.41 -6.34
C LEU A 339 -3.75 5.02 -7.49
N GLU A 340 -3.03 5.99 -8.06
CA GLU A 340 -2.08 5.77 -9.16
C GLU A 340 -0.91 4.87 -8.71
N ASN A 341 -0.41 5.05 -7.48
CA ASN A 341 0.61 4.19 -6.89
C ASN A 341 0.09 2.76 -6.65
N SER A 342 -1.14 2.59 -6.16
CA SER A 342 -1.79 1.28 -6.02
C SER A 342 -2.01 0.58 -7.37
N LEU A 343 -2.29 1.33 -8.45
CA LEU A 343 -2.40 0.77 -9.80
C LEU A 343 -1.06 0.25 -10.32
N ILE A 344 0.03 1.00 -10.12
CA ILE A 344 1.40 0.57 -10.47
C ILE A 344 1.74 -0.72 -9.74
N ASP A 345 1.54 -0.76 -8.42
CA ASP A 345 1.83 -1.94 -7.59
C ASP A 345 0.98 -3.15 -8.00
N MET A 346 -0.31 -2.96 -8.25
CA MET A 346 -1.21 -4.03 -8.73
C MET A 346 -0.72 -4.62 -10.07
N TYR A 347 -0.43 -3.77 -11.07
CA TYR A 347 0.06 -4.27 -12.36
C TYR A 347 1.42 -4.95 -12.24
N ALA A 348 2.32 -4.41 -11.41
CA ALA A 348 3.61 -5.02 -11.13
C ALA A 348 3.46 -6.42 -10.52
N ARG A 349 2.60 -6.58 -9.50
CA ARG A 349 2.30 -7.86 -8.84
C ARG A 349 1.51 -8.84 -9.71
N CYS A 350 0.87 -8.37 -10.77
CA CYS A 350 0.26 -9.20 -11.81
C CYS A 350 1.23 -9.56 -12.95
N GLY A 351 2.51 -9.16 -12.87
CA GLY A 351 3.52 -9.40 -13.91
C GLY A 351 3.33 -8.56 -15.19
N CYS A 352 2.55 -7.48 -15.12
CA CYS A 352 2.27 -6.60 -16.25
C CYS A 352 3.09 -5.32 -16.17
N LEU A 353 4.41 -5.44 -16.30
CA LEU A 353 5.36 -4.33 -16.11
C LEU A 353 5.11 -3.15 -17.07
N GLU A 354 4.73 -3.43 -18.32
CA GLU A 354 4.42 -2.39 -19.31
C GLU A 354 3.14 -1.60 -18.95
N ASP A 355 2.14 -2.28 -18.36
CA ASP A 355 0.93 -1.61 -17.87
C ASP A 355 1.28 -0.70 -16.68
N ALA A 356 2.11 -1.18 -15.75
CA ALA A 356 2.61 -0.41 -14.62
C ALA A 356 3.41 0.83 -15.10
N ARG A 357 4.31 0.65 -16.07
CA ARG A 357 5.08 1.73 -16.68
C ARG A 357 4.19 2.77 -17.34
N ARG A 358 3.16 2.34 -18.07
CA ARG A 358 2.19 3.23 -18.72
C ARG A 358 1.39 4.06 -17.73
N VAL A 359 0.98 3.48 -16.60
CA VAL A 359 0.35 4.25 -15.50
C VAL A 359 1.34 5.31 -15.01
N PHE A 360 2.57 4.90 -14.69
CA PHE A 360 3.61 5.79 -14.20
C PHE A 360 3.91 6.95 -15.16
N ASP A 361 4.05 6.70 -16.46
CA ASP A 361 4.35 7.73 -17.47
C ASP A 361 3.18 8.74 -17.64
N ARG A 362 1.94 8.31 -17.39
CA ARG A 362 0.74 9.17 -17.45
C ARG A 362 0.54 10.03 -16.19
N MET A 363 1.21 9.71 -15.07
CA MET A 363 1.06 10.46 -13.83
C MET A 363 1.50 11.92 -14.01
N LYS A 364 0.68 12.85 -13.50
CA LYS A 364 1.01 14.29 -13.50
C LYS A 364 2.00 14.67 -12.42
N PHE A 365 1.88 14.02 -11.26
CA PHE A 365 2.73 14.21 -10.10
C PHE A 365 3.28 12.85 -9.71
N ARG A 366 4.53 12.81 -9.22
CA ARG A 366 5.19 11.58 -8.77
C ARG A 366 5.88 11.88 -7.46
N ASP A 367 5.72 10.99 -6.49
CA ASP A 367 6.43 11.02 -5.23
C ASP A 367 7.42 9.85 -5.16
N VAL A 368 8.21 9.80 -4.08
CA VAL A 368 9.18 8.71 -3.84
C VAL A 368 8.50 7.33 -3.91
N ALA A 369 7.24 7.21 -3.47
CA ALA A 369 6.50 5.96 -3.53
C ALA A 369 6.18 5.55 -4.97
N SER A 370 5.80 6.48 -5.87
CA SER A 370 5.61 6.20 -7.30
C SER A 370 6.85 5.58 -7.94
N TRP A 371 8.02 6.18 -7.69
CA TRP A 371 9.30 5.69 -8.21
C TRP A 371 9.67 4.34 -7.61
N THR A 372 9.55 4.21 -6.29
CA THR A 372 9.92 2.99 -5.55
C THR A 372 9.10 1.79 -5.98
N SER A 373 7.79 1.95 -6.19
CA SER A 373 6.92 0.89 -6.71
C SER A 373 7.40 0.37 -8.08
N LEU A 374 7.77 1.28 -8.99
CA LEU A 374 8.24 0.91 -10.31
C LEU A 374 9.65 0.28 -10.27
N ILE A 375 10.58 0.84 -9.48
CA ILE A 375 11.93 0.29 -9.27
C ILE A 375 11.85 -1.14 -8.72
N SER A 376 10.99 -1.37 -7.73
CA SER A 376 10.74 -2.70 -7.18
C SER A 376 10.19 -3.65 -8.26
N ALA A 377 9.28 -3.19 -9.12
CA ALA A 377 8.74 -4.00 -10.22
C ALA A 377 9.81 -4.43 -11.22
N TYR A 378 10.71 -3.52 -11.63
CA TYR A 378 11.84 -3.86 -12.50
C TYR A 378 12.82 -4.82 -11.78
N GLY A 379 13.07 -4.62 -10.49
CA GLY A 379 13.90 -5.52 -9.68
C GLY A 379 13.33 -6.94 -9.56
N MET A 380 12.03 -7.07 -9.34
CA MET A 380 11.35 -8.37 -9.26
C MET A 380 11.29 -9.09 -10.61
N THR A 381 11.44 -8.41 -11.74
CA THR A 381 11.44 -9.04 -13.08
C THR A 381 12.84 -9.39 -13.57
N GLY A 382 13.90 -9.07 -12.81
CA GLY A 382 15.30 -9.28 -13.20
C GLY A 382 15.91 -8.18 -14.07
N LYS A 383 15.20 -7.05 -14.24
CA LYS A 383 15.63 -5.91 -15.06
C LYS A 383 16.37 -4.86 -14.22
N GLY A 384 17.41 -5.26 -13.51
CA GLY A 384 18.13 -4.40 -12.54
C GLY A 384 18.72 -3.12 -13.15
N TYR A 385 19.25 -3.17 -14.36
CA TYR A 385 19.76 -1.97 -15.04
C TYR A 385 18.68 -0.92 -15.26
N ASN A 386 17.45 -1.33 -15.60
CA ASN A 386 16.31 -0.42 -15.71
C ASN A 386 15.91 0.16 -14.34
N ALA A 387 16.00 -0.64 -13.28
CA ALA A 387 15.76 -0.17 -11.92
C ALA A 387 16.78 0.90 -11.49
N VAL A 388 18.07 0.70 -11.82
CA VAL A 388 19.16 1.67 -11.60
C VAL A 388 18.93 2.97 -12.40
N ALA A 389 18.53 2.85 -13.66
CA ALA A 389 18.21 4.01 -14.49
C ALA A 389 17.03 4.81 -13.89
N LEU A 390 15.97 4.13 -13.44
CA LEU A 390 14.83 4.76 -12.79
C LEU A 390 15.19 5.42 -11.45
N PHE A 391 16.05 4.80 -10.65
CA PHE A 391 16.54 5.42 -9.42
C PHE A 391 17.33 6.70 -9.71
N THR A 392 18.14 6.70 -10.77
CA THR A 392 18.86 7.89 -11.23
C THR A 392 17.89 8.98 -11.73
N GLU A 393 16.85 8.62 -12.45
CA GLU A 393 15.79 9.54 -12.90
C GLU A 393 15.04 10.16 -11.71
N MET A 394 14.74 9.36 -10.67
CA MET A 394 14.16 9.83 -9.42
C MET A 394 15.03 10.91 -8.77
N LEU A 395 16.35 10.69 -8.67
CA LEU A 395 17.29 11.68 -8.15
C LEU A 395 17.30 12.96 -8.98
N ASN A 396 17.36 12.83 -10.31
CA ASN A 396 17.36 13.97 -11.23
C ASN A 396 16.04 14.77 -11.19
N SER A 397 14.94 14.15 -10.75
CA SER A 397 13.65 14.83 -10.52
C SER A 397 13.59 15.65 -9.21
N GLY A 398 14.69 15.67 -8.44
CA GLY A 398 14.79 16.41 -7.17
C GLY A 398 14.13 15.70 -5.98
N GLN A 399 13.76 14.43 -6.13
CA GLN A 399 13.21 13.62 -5.04
C GLN A 399 14.35 13.06 -4.17
N SER A 400 14.21 13.17 -2.85
CA SER A 400 15.13 12.51 -1.92
C SER A 400 14.68 11.06 -1.71
N PRO A 401 15.51 10.05 -2.02
CA PRO A 401 15.22 8.66 -1.69
C PRO A 401 14.99 8.51 -0.19
N ASP A 402 14.04 7.64 0.16
CA ASP A 402 13.85 7.19 1.53
C ASP A 402 14.43 5.79 1.73
N SER A 403 14.30 5.28 2.95
CA SER A 403 14.74 3.94 3.30
C SER A 403 14.10 2.83 2.43
N ILE A 404 12.85 3.00 1.99
CA ILE A 404 12.14 1.99 1.19
C ILE A 404 12.70 1.98 -0.24
N ALA A 405 12.99 3.16 -0.80
CA ALA A 405 13.65 3.30 -2.10
C ALA A 405 15.01 2.57 -2.13
N PHE A 406 15.80 2.68 -1.06
CA PHE A 406 17.08 1.95 -0.93
C PHE A 406 16.90 0.43 -0.84
N VAL A 407 15.90 -0.06 -0.09
CA VAL A 407 15.56 -1.50 -0.09
C VAL A 407 15.21 -1.97 -1.51
N ALA A 408 14.41 -1.20 -2.25
CA ALA A 408 13.98 -1.56 -3.59
C ALA A 408 15.17 -1.63 -4.57
N ILE A 409 16.06 -0.63 -4.58
CA ILE A 409 17.19 -0.61 -5.52
C ILE A 409 18.26 -1.67 -5.19
N ILE A 410 18.55 -1.91 -3.91
CA ILE A 410 19.53 -2.94 -3.50
C ILE A 410 18.95 -4.34 -3.81
N SER A 411 17.66 -4.56 -3.60
CA SER A 411 16.99 -5.81 -4.00
C SER A 411 17.03 -6.01 -5.52
N ALA A 412 16.82 -4.95 -6.30
CA ALA A 412 16.91 -5.01 -7.76
C ALA A 412 18.33 -5.37 -8.22
N CYS A 413 19.36 -4.82 -7.56
CA CYS A 413 20.75 -5.17 -7.78
C CYS A 413 21.02 -6.64 -7.43
N SER A 414 20.48 -7.11 -6.29
CA SER A 414 20.58 -8.51 -5.84
C SER A 414 20.02 -9.49 -6.86
N HIS A 415 18.85 -9.21 -7.42
CA HIS A 415 18.18 -10.09 -8.39
C HIS A 415 18.81 -10.07 -9.79
N SER A 416 19.73 -9.14 -10.05
CA SER A 416 20.34 -8.93 -11.38
C SER A 416 21.86 -9.04 -11.37
N GLY A 417 22.46 -9.40 -10.23
CA GLY A 417 23.91 -9.61 -10.09
C GLY A 417 24.74 -8.32 -10.11
N LEU A 418 24.12 -7.17 -9.86
CA LEU A 418 24.78 -5.86 -9.82
C LEU A 418 25.47 -5.63 -8.47
N TYR A 419 26.50 -6.44 -8.19
CA TYR A 419 27.21 -6.47 -6.92
C TYR A 419 27.79 -5.11 -6.52
N ASN A 420 28.48 -4.45 -7.45
CA ASN A 420 29.18 -3.19 -7.17
C ASN A 420 28.19 -2.06 -6.88
N GLU A 421 27.14 -1.97 -7.68
CA GLU A 421 26.06 -1.00 -7.56
C GLU A 421 25.29 -1.20 -6.25
N GLY A 422 24.90 -2.44 -5.94
CA GLY A 422 24.18 -2.73 -4.70
C GLY A 422 24.99 -2.39 -3.44
N LYS A 423 26.30 -2.67 -3.43
CA LYS A 423 27.20 -2.30 -2.33
C LYS A 423 27.40 -0.78 -2.23
N LEU A 424 27.50 -0.11 -3.39
CA LEU A 424 27.56 1.35 -3.46
C LEU A 424 26.31 1.98 -2.86
N TYR A 425 25.12 1.57 -3.28
CA TYR A 425 23.86 2.12 -2.77
C TYR A 425 23.68 1.89 -1.28
N PHE A 426 24.07 0.73 -0.75
CA PHE A 426 24.03 0.48 0.69
C PHE A 426 24.91 1.46 1.46
N LYS A 427 26.10 1.79 0.94
CA LYS A 427 27.00 2.77 1.53
C LYS A 427 26.46 4.20 1.42
N GLN A 428 26.03 4.61 0.23
CA GLN A 428 25.48 5.95 -0.03
C GLN A 428 24.26 6.24 0.85
N MET A 429 23.40 5.25 1.10
CA MET A 429 22.26 5.39 1.99
C MET A 429 22.65 5.97 3.36
N THR A 430 23.75 5.51 3.93
CA THR A 430 24.25 5.98 5.23
C THR A 430 25.11 7.24 5.09
N ASP A 431 26.06 7.24 4.15
CA ASP A 431 27.06 8.30 4.03
C ASP A 431 26.48 9.60 3.46
N ASP A 432 25.63 9.51 2.44
CA ASP A 432 25.12 10.67 1.69
C ASP A 432 23.73 11.11 2.20
N TYR A 433 22.90 10.17 2.67
CA TYR A 433 21.50 10.43 3.06
C TYR A 433 21.23 10.30 4.56
N GLY A 434 22.21 9.88 5.37
CA GLY A 434 22.06 9.75 6.82
C GLY A 434 21.00 8.74 7.25
N ILE A 435 20.61 7.81 6.37
CA ILE A 435 19.59 6.80 6.67
C ILE A 435 20.26 5.66 7.43
N THR A 436 19.76 5.42 8.65
CA THR A 436 20.23 4.30 9.48
C THR A 436 19.76 2.96 8.90
N PRO A 437 20.66 2.02 8.59
CA PRO A 437 20.29 0.71 8.07
C PRO A 437 19.39 -0.06 9.05
N ARG A 438 18.21 -0.46 8.58
CA ARG A 438 17.30 -1.43 9.23
C ARG A 438 17.48 -2.85 8.69
N ILE A 439 16.87 -3.83 9.37
CA ILE A 439 16.96 -5.27 9.07
C ILE A 439 16.66 -5.60 7.59
N GLU A 440 15.77 -4.84 6.94
CA GLU A 440 15.44 -5.04 5.53
C GLU A 440 16.63 -4.77 4.61
N HIS A 441 17.40 -3.70 4.86
CA HIS A 441 18.58 -3.36 4.05
C HIS A 441 19.69 -4.40 4.23
N PHE A 442 19.91 -4.87 5.47
CA PHE A 442 20.85 -5.96 5.74
C PHE A 442 20.43 -7.24 5.02
N SER A 443 19.13 -7.57 5.02
CA SER A 443 18.61 -8.72 4.27
C SER A 443 18.88 -8.60 2.77
N CYS A 444 18.70 -7.42 2.17
CA CYS A 444 18.99 -7.19 0.75
C CYS A 444 20.48 -7.35 0.43
N LEU A 445 21.37 -6.85 1.30
CA LEU A 445 22.81 -6.96 1.09
C LEU A 445 23.33 -8.38 1.30
N VAL A 446 22.79 -9.12 2.27
CA VAL A 446 23.08 -10.56 2.44
C VAL A 446 22.61 -11.35 1.23
N ASP A 447 21.43 -11.04 0.67
CA ASP A 447 20.93 -11.65 -0.57
C ASP A 447 21.86 -11.36 -1.75
N LEU A 448 22.33 -10.12 -1.88
CA LEU A 448 23.28 -9.72 -2.91
C LEU A 448 24.59 -10.51 -2.81
N LEU A 449 25.16 -10.60 -1.60
CA LEU A 449 26.41 -11.33 -1.34
C LEU A 449 26.25 -12.83 -1.57
N GLY A 450 25.15 -13.40 -1.07
CA GLY A 450 24.80 -14.81 -1.20
C GLY A 450 24.65 -15.23 -2.66
N ARG A 451 23.84 -14.50 -3.45
CA ARG A 451 23.66 -14.74 -4.89
C ARG A 451 24.91 -14.47 -5.73
N SER A 452 25.84 -13.66 -5.23
CA SER A 452 27.14 -13.42 -5.88
C SER A 452 28.19 -14.50 -5.54
N GLY A 453 27.83 -15.52 -4.75
CA GLY A 453 28.75 -16.59 -4.32
C GLY A 453 29.73 -16.19 -3.23
N ARG A 454 29.61 -14.98 -2.66
CA ARG A 454 30.53 -14.44 -1.64
C ARG A 454 30.08 -14.85 -0.23
N LEU A 455 30.00 -16.15 0.02
CA LEU A 455 29.39 -16.70 1.24
C LEU A 455 30.16 -16.32 2.52
N ASP A 456 31.50 -16.30 2.47
CA ASP A 456 32.31 -15.89 3.62
C ASP A 456 32.11 -14.40 3.95
N GLU A 457 32.03 -13.54 2.93
CA GLU A 457 31.72 -12.11 3.11
C GLU A 457 30.31 -11.94 3.70
N ALA A 458 29.32 -12.68 3.19
CA ALA A 458 27.95 -12.68 3.71
C ALA A 458 27.88 -13.10 5.18
N TYR A 459 28.56 -14.20 5.55
CA TYR A 459 28.56 -14.72 6.91
C TYR A 459 29.29 -13.78 7.89
N ASN A 460 30.43 -13.22 7.49
CA ASN A 460 31.15 -12.23 8.29
C ASN A 460 30.33 -10.94 8.45
N PHE A 461 29.62 -10.52 7.40
CA PHE A 461 28.74 -9.35 7.46
C PHE A 461 27.59 -9.57 8.46
N ILE A 462 26.97 -10.75 8.46
CA ILE A 462 25.91 -11.11 9.43
C ILE A 462 26.43 -11.01 10.87
N LYS A 463 27.66 -11.46 11.14
CA LYS A 463 28.28 -11.35 12.48
C LYS A 463 28.52 -9.91 12.95
N GLN A 464 28.68 -8.98 12.02
CA GLN A 464 28.96 -7.57 12.30
C GLN A 464 27.69 -6.72 12.40
N MET A 465 26.51 -7.32 12.17
CA MET A 465 25.25 -6.60 12.24
C MET A 465 25.01 -6.02 13.65
N PRO A 466 24.55 -4.77 13.76
CA PRO A 466 24.23 -4.15 15.05
C PRO A 466 22.90 -4.64 15.66
N MET A 467 22.25 -5.62 15.03
CA MET A 467 21.00 -6.24 15.49
C MET A 467 20.98 -7.74 15.22
N GLU A 468 20.13 -8.45 15.95
CA GLU A 468 19.91 -9.89 15.77
C GLU A 468 19.37 -10.20 14.37
N PRO A 469 20.02 -11.10 13.60
CA PRO A 469 19.55 -11.48 12.28
C PRO A 469 18.26 -12.30 12.36
N ASN A 470 17.28 -11.95 11.53
CA ASN A 470 15.98 -12.63 11.48
C ASN A 470 16.01 -13.90 10.61
N GLU A 471 14.88 -14.62 10.60
CA GLU A 471 14.67 -15.83 9.80
C GLU A 471 15.00 -15.61 8.31
N ARG A 472 14.63 -14.47 7.73
CA ARG A 472 14.85 -14.15 6.31
C ARG A 472 16.35 -14.11 5.96
N ILE A 473 17.18 -13.49 6.79
CA ILE A 473 18.62 -13.37 6.56
C ILE A 473 19.30 -14.75 6.55
N TRP A 474 19.04 -15.57 7.57
CA TRP A 474 19.61 -16.91 7.64
C TRP A 474 19.06 -17.81 6.53
N GLY A 475 17.78 -17.68 6.17
CA GLY A 475 17.15 -18.42 5.08
C GLY A 475 17.80 -18.13 3.73
N THR A 476 18.07 -16.86 3.45
CA THR A 476 18.80 -16.42 2.25
C THR A 476 20.22 -16.98 2.21
N LEU A 477 20.96 -16.95 3.34
CA LEU A 477 22.30 -17.50 3.41
C LEU A 477 22.29 -19.02 3.19
N LEU A 478 21.38 -19.75 3.84
CA LEU A 478 21.24 -21.20 3.70
C LEU A 478 20.91 -21.60 2.25
N SER A 479 20.04 -20.84 1.59
CA SER A 479 19.69 -21.06 0.18
C SER A 479 20.90 -20.87 -0.73
N SER A 480 21.70 -19.84 -0.48
CA SER A 480 22.94 -19.56 -1.23
C SER A 480 24.00 -20.66 -0.98
N CYS A 481 24.14 -21.13 0.27
CA CYS A 481 25.02 -22.25 0.62
C CYS A 481 24.68 -23.54 -0.13
N ARG A 482 23.38 -23.83 -0.34
CA ARG A 482 22.94 -24.96 -1.20
C ARG A 482 23.41 -24.80 -2.64
N VAL A 483 23.27 -23.59 -3.21
CA VAL A 483 23.63 -23.30 -4.61
C VAL A 483 25.13 -23.50 -4.81
N TYR A 484 25.96 -22.90 -3.96
CA TYR A 484 27.42 -22.94 -4.05
C TYR A 484 28.08 -24.11 -3.29
N SER A 485 27.28 -25.06 -2.78
CA SER A 485 27.77 -26.27 -2.08
C SER A 485 28.64 -26.01 -0.84
N ASN A 486 28.47 -24.88 -0.15
CA ASN A 486 29.22 -24.58 1.08
C ASN A 486 28.51 -25.18 2.30
N MET A 487 28.99 -26.32 2.77
CA MET A 487 28.37 -27.03 3.89
C MET A 487 28.59 -26.32 5.22
N ASP A 488 29.79 -25.81 5.49
CA ASP A 488 30.18 -25.30 6.81
C ASP A 488 29.29 -24.14 7.25
N ILE A 489 29.14 -23.13 6.37
CA ILE A 489 28.25 -21.99 6.63
C ILE A 489 26.79 -22.43 6.58
N GLY A 490 26.44 -23.36 5.69
CA GLY A 490 25.09 -23.92 5.57
C GLY A 490 24.60 -24.57 6.86
N LEU A 491 25.44 -25.34 7.54
CA LEU A 491 25.09 -25.98 8.82
C LEU A 491 24.84 -24.94 9.92
N VAL A 492 25.67 -23.90 9.99
CA VAL A 492 25.47 -22.80 10.95
C VAL A 492 24.16 -22.07 10.67
N ALA A 493 23.87 -21.74 9.42
CA ALA A 493 22.64 -21.06 9.03
C ALA A 493 21.41 -21.91 9.35
N ALA A 494 21.46 -23.21 9.09
CA ALA A 494 20.37 -24.14 9.40
C ALA A 494 20.13 -24.26 10.91
N ASP A 495 21.17 -24.39 11.73
CA ASP A 495 21.03 -24.44 13.19
C ASP A 495 20.36 -23.18 13.74
N LYS A 496 20.77 -22.00 13.27
CA LYS A 496 20.13 -20.73 13.63
C LYS A 496 18.65 -20.65 13.21
N LEU A 497 18.31 -21.12 12.01
CA LEU A 497 16.92 -21.17 11.55
C LEU A 497 16.05 -22.13 12.37
N LEU A 498 16.60 -23.29 12.75
CA LEU A 498 15.89 -24.27 13.57
C LEU A 498 15.66 -23.78 15.01
N GLN A 499 16.48 -22.84 15.50
CA GLN A 499 16.27 -22.14 16.77
C GLN A 499 15.21 -21.04 16.64
N LEU A 500 15.23 -20.27 15.54
CA LEU A 500 14.31 -19.14 15.31
C LEU A 500 12.90 -19.59 14.92
N ALA A 501 12.79 -20.60 14.05
CA ALA A 501 11.54 -21.06 13.46
C ALA A 501 11.50 -22.61 13.42
N PRO A 502 11.39 -23.28 14.59
CA PRO A 502 11.50 -24.74 14.69
C PRO A 502 10.37 -25.49 13.97
N GLU A 503 9.26 -24.84 13.66
CA GLU A 503 8.09 -25.44 13.01
C GLU A 503 8.14 -25.36 11.48
N GLU A 504 9.01 -24.53 10.91
CA GLU A 504 9.03 -24.31 9.47
C GLU A 504 9.71 -25.45 8.70
N SER A 505 8.89 -26.24 8.01
CA SER A 505 9.33 -27.43 7.26
C SER A 505 10.37 -27.14 6.17
N GLY A 506 10.39 -25.92 5.61
CA GLY A 506 11.29 -25.53 4.53
C GLY A 506 12.77 -25.64 4.90
N TYR A 507 13.13 -25.28 6.13
CA TYR A 507 14.54 -25.30 6.59
C TYR A 507 15.07 -26.71 6.76
N TYR A 508 14.24 -27.63 7.27
CA TYR A 508 14.60 -29.05 7.36
C TYR A 508 14.78 -29.67 5.97
N VAL A 509 13.91 -29.33 5.01
CA VAL A 509 14.05 -29.78 3.62
C VAL A 509 15.33 -29.24 3.01
N LEU A 510 15.63 -27.96 3.22
CA LEU A 510 16.82 -27.32 2.67
C LEU A 510 18.12 -27.91 3.26
N LEU A 511 18.15 -28.15 4.58
CA LEU A 511 19.25 -28.84 5.27
C LEU A 511 19.41 -30.29 4.77
N SER A 512 18.31 -31.03 4.63
CA SER A 512 18.32 -32.38 4.07
C SER A 512 18.89 -32.40 2.64
N ASN A 513 18.59 -31.39 1.83
CA ASN A 513 19.13 -31.29 0.47
C ASN A 513 20.64 -31.00 0.46
N ILE A 514 21.13 -30.18 1.41
CA ILE A 514 22.57 -29.94 1.57
C ILE A 514 23.30 -31.24 1.95
N TYR A 515 22.75 -32.02 2.88
CA TYR A 515 23.33 -33.34 3.23
C TYR A 515 23.30 -34.33 2.06
N ALA A 516 22.20 -34.38 1.31
CA ALA A 516 22.05 -35.25 0.15
C ALA A 516 23.10 -34.93 -0.93
N LYS A 517 23.28 -33.63 -1.26
CA LYS A 517 24.28 -33.18 -2.24
C LYS A 517 25.71 -33.57 -1.86
N ALA A 518 25.99 -33.73 -0.57
CA ALA A 518 27.29 -34.15 -0.06
C ALA A 518 27.40 -35.66 0.23
N GLY A 519 26.39 -36.46 -0.13
CA GLY A 519 26.39 -37.91 0.09
C GLY A 519 26.22 -38.35 1.56
N ARG A 520 25.82 -37.44 2.46
CA ARG A 520 25.66 -37.68 3.90
C ARG A 520 24.27 -38.22 4.24
N TRP A 521 23.98 -39.45 3.83
CA TRP A 521 22.63 -40.06 3.91
C TRP A 521 22.16 -40.39 5.33
N THR A 522 23.09 -40.61 6.25
CA THR A 522 22.80 -40.79 7.69
C THR A 522 22.10 -39.57 8.27
N GLU A 523 22.60 -38.38 7.95
CA GLU A 523 22.09 -37.09 8.40
C GLU A 523 20.79 -36.71 7.69
N VAL A 524 20.63 -37.10 6.41
CA VAL A 524 19.33 -37.00 5.69
C VAL A 524 18.26 -37.79 6.43
N THR A 525 18.55 -39.04 6.77
CA THR A 525 17.61 -39.92 7.48
C THR A 525 17.30 -39.39 8.88
N ALA A 526 18.32 -38.90 9.60
CA ALA A 526 18.14 -38.26 10.90
C ALA A 526 17.25 -37.01 10.82
N THR A 527 17.45 -36.15 9.83
CA THR A 527 16.65 -34.93 9.61
C THR A 527 15.19 -35.26 9.32
N ARG A 528 14.91 -36.25 8.45
CA ARG A 528 13.56 -36.72 8.17
C ARG A 528 12.89 -37.35 9.40
N SER A 529 13.65 -38.09 10.20
CA SER A 529 13.16 -38.69 11.45
C SER A 529 12.81 -37.63 12.49
N LEU A 530 13.61 -36.55 12.56
CA LEU A 530 13.33 -35.39 13.40
C LEU A 530 12.04 -34.67 12.97
N MET A 531 11.83 -34.47 11.66
CA MET A 531 10.58 -33.90 11.14
C MET A 531 9.37 -34.75 11.53
N LYS A 532 9.45 -36.08 11.36
CA LYS A 532 8.38 -37.02 11.77
C LYS A 532 8.11 -36.93 13.27
N ARG A 533 9.15 -36.95 14.12
CA ARG A 533 9.02 -36.85 15.58
C ARG A 533 8.37 -35.54 16.03
N ARG A 534 8.68 -34.42 15.35
CA ARG A 534 8.09 -33.10 15.60
C ARG A 534 6.75 -32.87 14.89
N LYS A 535 6.21 -33.87 14.18
CA LYS A 535 4.98 -33.77 13.38
C LYS A 535 5.01 -32.65 12.31
N ILE A 536 6.21 -32.28 11.87
CA ILE A 536 6.40 -31.24 10.84
C ILE A 536 6.15 -31.87 9.48
N ARG A 537 5.21 -31.30 8.73
CA ARG A 537 4.87 -31.75 7.37
C ARG A 537 5.38 -30.75 6.34
N LYS A 538 5.92 -31.26 5.23
CA LYS A 538 6.32 -30.45 4.08
C LYS A 538 5.08 -29.73 3.52
N ARG A 539 5.16 -28.41 3.36
CA ARG A 539 4.13 -27.65 2.65
C ARG A 539 4.10 -28.08 1.16
N PRO A 540 2.95 -28.48 0.61
CA PRO A 540 2.86 -28.83 -0.79
C PRO A 540 3.04 -27.58 -1.67
N GLY A 541 3.71 -27.78 -2.81
CA GLY A 541 3.80 -26.76 -3.85
C GLY A 541 2.50 -26.72 -4.64
N ILE A 542 1.94 -25.53 -4.79
CA ILE A 542 0.66 -25.26 -5.45
C ILE A 542 0.90 -24.20 -6.51
N SER A 543 0.40 -24.47 -7.72
CA SER A 543 0.42 -23.49 -8.82
C SER A 543 -0.99 -23.10 -9.20
N ASN A 544 -1.24 -21.80 -9.35
CA ASN A 544 -2.54 -21.27 -9.73
C ASN A 544 -2.48 -20.56 -11.08
N VAL A 545 -3.59 -20.64 -11.82
CA VAL A 545 -3.82 -19.95 -13.09
C VAL A 545 -5.23 -19.35 -13.08
N GLU A 546 -5.33 -18.07 -13.47
CA GLU A 546 -6.61 -17.38 -13.61
C GLU A 546 -7.12 -17.50 -15.06
N LEU A 547 -8.32 -18.06 -15.23
CA LEU A 547 -9.00 -18.17 -16.51
C LEU A 547 -10.49 -17.89 -16.32
N ASN A 548 -11.10 -17.07 -17.18
CA ASN A 548 -12.53 -16.76 -17.13
C ASN A 548 -13.05 -16.29 -15.75
N ASN A 549 -12.27 -15.48 -15.02
CA ASN A 549 -12.52 -15.03 -13.64
C ASN A 549 -12.58 -16.16 -12.59
N GLN A 550 -12.00 -17.32 -12.88
CA GLN A 550 -11.85 -18.43 -11.95
C GLN A 550 -10.37 -18.75 -11.76
N VAL A 551 -9.98 -19.00 -10.50
CA VAL A 551 -8.64 -19.48 -10.17
C VAL A 551 -8.65 -20.99 -10.17
N HIS A 552 -7.88 -21.59 -11.08
CA HIS A 552 -7.66 -23.04 -11.13
C HIS A 552 -6.36 -23.35 -10.39
N THR A 553 -6.46 -24.28 -9.43
CA THR A 553 -5.37 -24.65 -8.52
C THR A 553 -4.90 -26.04 -8.85
N PHE A 554 -3.58 -26.23 -8.97
CA PHE A 554 -2.97 -27.52 -9.28
C PHE A 554 -1.95 -27.91 -8.20
N LEU A 555 -2.03 -29.15 -7.74
CA LEU A 555 -0.98 -29.81 -6.96
C LEU A 555 -0.13 -30.72 -7.85
N ALA A 556 1.06 -31.10 -7.37
CA ALA A 556 1.87 -32.09 -8.09
C ALA A 556 1.13 -33.44 -8.13
N GLY A 557 1.00 -34.02 -9.33
CA GLY A 557 0.24 -35.26 -9.55
C GLY A 557 -1.27 -35.13 -9.35
N ASP A 558 -1.82 -33.92 -9.37
CA ASP A 558 -3.25 -33.69 -9.20
C ASP A 558 -4.06 -34.25 -10.38
N THR A 559 -5.12 -35.02 -10.08
CA THR A 559 -6.07 -35.57 -11.05
C THR A 559 -7.52 -35.17 -10.75
N SER A 560 -7.72 -34.23 -9.83
CA SER A 560 -9.06 -33.79 -9.39
C SER A 560 -9.74 -32.86 -10.40
N HIS A 561 -8.97 -32.23 -11.28
CA HIS A 561 -9.48 -31.28 -12.26
C HIS A 561 -10.31 -31.99 -13.36
N PRO A 562 -11.47 -31.45 -13.81
CA PRO A 562 -12.30 -32.09 -14.83
C PRO A 562 -11.58 -32.37 -16.16
N GLN A 563 -10.64 -31.51 -16.55
CA GLN A 563 -9.80 -31.66 -17.75
C GLN A 563 -8.49 -32.42 -17.47
N SER A 564 -8.39 -33.19 -16.39
CA SER A 564 -7.14 -33.84 -16.01
C SER A 564 -6.61 -34.71 -17.15
N LYS A 565 -7.44 -35.53 -17.79
CA LYS A 565 -6.99 -36.44 -18.84
C LYS A 565 -6.30 -35.69 -19.99
N GLU A 566 -6.95 -34.64 -20.50
CA GLU A 566 -6.42 -33.81 -21.58
C GLU A 566 -5.12 -33.10 -21.18
N ILE A 567 -5.00 -32.66 -19.93
CA ILE A 567 -3.79 -32.03 -19.41
C ILE A 567 -2.61 -33.02 -19.43
N TYR A 568 -2.79 -34.26 -18.97
CA TYR A 568 -1.71 -35.24 -18.93
C TYR A 568 -1.33 -35.73 -20.33
N ASP A 569 -2.30 -35.89 -21.23
CA ASP A 569 -2.05 -36.26 -22.63
C ASP A 569 -1.18 -35.19 -23.33
N GLU A 570 -1.54 -33.91 -23.21
CA GLU A 570 -0.78 -32.81 -23.81
C GLU A 570 0.58 -32.61 -23.12
N LEU A 571 0.65 -32.79 -21.79
CA LEU A 571 1.92 -32.76 -21.06
C LEU A 571 2.91 -33.81 -21.58
N SER A 572 2.42 -35.01 -21.88
CA SER A 572 3.25 -36.10 -22.43
C SER A 572 3.83 -35.72 -23.80
N VAL A 573 3.02 -35.09 -24.66
CA VAL A 573 3.48 -34.55 -25.96
C VAL A 573 4.54 -33.47 -25.77
N LEU A 574 4.33 -32.54 -24.83
CA LEU A 574 5.28 -31.47 -24.54
C LEU A 574 6.59 -32.01 -23.97
N VAL A 575 6.54 -33.01 -23.08
CA VAL A 575 7.74 -33.67 -22.55
C VAL A 575 8.54 -34.34 -23.68
N GLY A 576 7.86 -34.99 -24.64
CA GLY A 576 8.53 -35.53 -25.83
C GLY A 576 9.28 -34.47 -26.63
N LYS A 577 8.60 -33.37 -26.97
CA LYS A 577 9.22 -32.22 -27.68
C LYS A 577 10.35 -31.56 -26.89
N MET A 578 10.23 -31.50 -25.56
CA MET A 578 11.30 -30.99 -24.71
C MET A 578 12.53 -31.90 -24.76
N LYS A 579 12.35 -33.23 -24.71
CA LYS A 579 13.46 -34.21 -24.83
C LYS A 579 14.17 -34.10 -26.19
N GLU A 580 13.44 -33.87 -27.28
CA GLU A 580 14.03 -33.59 -28.61
C GLU A 580 14.90 -32.31 -28.62
N LEU A 581 14.59 -31.33 -27.77
CA LEU A 581 15.37 -30.10 -27.59
C LEU A 581 16.49 -30.24 -26.54
N GLY A 582 16.76 -31.45 -26.04
CA GLY A 582 17.83 -31.74 -25.09
C GLY A 582 17.46 -31.58 -23.61
N TYR A 583 16.16 -31.62 -23.27
CA TYR A 583 15.72 -31.63 -21.86
C TYR A 583 16.15 -32.91 -21.14
N VAL A 584 16.86 -32.74 -20.02
CA VAL A 584 17.21 -33.79 -19.08
C VAL A 584 16.67 -33.40 -17.71
N PRO A 585 15.81 -34.21 -17.07
CA PRO A 585 15.30 -33.91 -15.73
C PRO A 585 16.42 -33.81 -14.68
N GLU A 586 16.39 -32.79 -13.82
CA GLU A 586 17.36 -32.64 -12.73
C GLU A 586 17.01 -33.60 -11.56
N THR A 587 17.57 -34.81 -11.55
CA THR A 587 17.29 -35.84 -10.53
C THR A 587 18.10 -35.69 -9.25
N ASP A 588 19.12 -34.83 -9.21
CA ASP A 588 20.05 -34.60 -8.07
C ASP A 588 19.34 -34.21 -6.75
N SER A 589 18.10 -33.72 -6.84
CA SER A 589 17.30 -33.30 -5.68
C SER A 589 16.13 -34.24 -5.36
N ALA A 590 15.95 -35.30 -6.15
CA ALA A 590 14.90 -36.30 -5.96
C ALA A 590 15.36 -37.41 -5.01
N LEU A 591 14.42 -37.90 -4.19
CA LEU A 591 14.63 -38.90 -3.16
C LEU A 591 15.32 -40.15 -3.74
N HIS A 592 16.52 -40.50 -3.28
CA HIS A 592 17.26 -41.68 -3.78
C HIS A 592 16.64 -43.03 -3.36
N ASP A 593 15.60 -43.01 -2.52
CA ASP A 593 14.79 -44.17 -2.13
C ASP A 593 13.74 -44.57 -3.20
N VAL A 594 13.78 -43.94 -4.37
CA VAL A 594 12.86 -44.15 -5.51
C VAL A 594 13.71 -44.35 -6.77
N GLU A 595 13.33 -45.28 -7.66
CA GLU A 595 14.09 -45.57 -8.89
C GLU A 595 14.21 -44.32 -9.78
N GLU A 596 15.25 -44.23 -10.63
CA GLU A 596 15.48 -43.04 -11.46
C GLU A 596 14.30 -42.71 -12.37
N GLU A 597 13.61 -43.73 -12.88
CA GLU A 597 12.41 -43.61 -13.70
C GLU A 597 11.23 -43.01 -12.91
N ASP A 598 11.10 -43.33 -11.63
CA ASP A 598 10.07 -42.77 -10.75
C ASP A 598 10.38 -41.32 -10.33
N LYS A 599 11.68 -40.98 -10.19
CA LYS A 599 12.12 -39.58 -9.95
C LYS A 599 11.78 -38.70 -11.14
N GLU A 600 12.01 -39.17 -12.38
CA GLU A 600 11.58 -38.48 -13.60
C GLU A 600 10.06 -38.33 -13.67
N CYS A 601 9.30 -39.39 -13.34
CA CYS A 601 7.84 -39.34 -13.31
C CYS A 601 7.29 -38.30 -12.33
N HIS A 602 7.89 -38.17 -11.14
CA HIS A 602 7.50 -37.16 -10.16
C HIS A 602 7.83 -35.73 -10.61
N LEU A 603 8.96 -35.51 -11.27
CA LEU A 603 9.34 -34.21 -11.82
C LEU A 603 8.47 -33.81 -13.03
N ALA A 604 8.03 -34.78 -13.83
CA ALA A 604 7.16 -34.54 -14.97
C ALA A 604 5.81 -33.92 -14.56
N VAL A 605 5.26 -34.31 -13.41
CA VAL A 605 3.91 -33.94 -12.95
C VAL A 605 3.90 -32.79 -11.93
N HIS A 606 4.94 -31.96 -11.91
CA HIS A 606 4.96 -30.76 -11.08
C HIS A 606 3.79 -29.82 -11.40
N SER A 607 3.24 -29.20 -10.35
CA SER A 607 2.06 -28.33 -10.43
C SER A 607 2.19 -27.21 -11.47
N GLU A 608 3.41 -26.70 -11.67
CA GLU A 608 3.74 -25.63 -12.61
C GLU A 608 3.48 -26.08 -14.04
N LYS A 609 3.91 -27.30 -14.38
CA LYS A 609 3.73 -27.90 -15.71
C LYS A 609 2.24 -28.15 -15.98
N LEU A 610 1.52 -28.71 -15.00
CA LEU A 610 0.07 -28.94 -15.12
C LEU A 610 -0.70 -27.63 -15.35
N ALA A 611 -0.39 -26.58 -14.57
CA ALA A 611 -1.06 -25.29 -14.70
C ALA A 611 -0.75 -24.62 -16.06
N ILE A 612 0.49 -24.74 -16.56
CA ILE A 612 0.87 -24.23 -17.89
C ILE A 612 0.14 -24.97 -19.00
N VAL A 613 0.07 -26.30 -18.93
CA VAL A 613 -0.63 -27.10 -19.95
C VAL A 613 -2.12 -26.80 -19.96
N PHE A 614 -2.75 -26.71 -18.79
CA PHE A 614 -4.13 -26.24 -18.69
C PHE A 614 -4.31 -24.86 -19.34
N ALA A 615 -3.39 -23.92 -19.11
CA ALA A 615 -3.45 -22.61 -19.75
C ALA A 615 -3.32 -22.72 -21.28
N ILE A 616 -2.38 -23.52 -21.80
CA ILE A 616 -2.17 -23.75 -23.23
C ILE A 616 -3.45 -24.27 -23.89
N LEU A 617 -4.09 -25.28 -23.28
CA LEU A 617 -5.31 -25.89 -23.83
C LEU A 617 -6.50 -24.92 -23.91
N ASN A 618 -6.58 -23.98 -22.96
CA ASN A 618 -7.74 -23.10 -22.83
C ASN A 618 -7.52 -21.66 -23.34
N THR A 619 -6.34 -21.34 -23.87
CA THR A 619 -6.01 -20.00 -24.39
C THR A 619 -5.21 -20.07 -25.70
N ARG A 620 -5.44 -19.14 -26.63
CA ARG A 620 -4.81 -19.19 -27.96
C ARG A 620 -3.53 -18.36 -28.07
N GLU A 621 -3.57 -17.07 -27.71
CA GLU A 621 -2.47 -16.13 -28.02
C GLU A 621 -2.03 -15.24 -26.86
N SER A 622 -2.76 -15.23 -25.74
CA SER A 622 -2.41 -14.40 -24.58
C SER A 622 -1.16 -14.91 -23.87
N PRO A 623 -0.38 -14.06 -23.19
CA PRO A 623 0.68 -14.53 -22.29
C PRO A 623 0.09 -15.40 -21.18
N ILE A 624 0.72 -16.54 -20.90
CA ILE A 624 0.33 -17.45 -19.83
C ILE A 624 0.85 -16.88 -18.51
N ARG A 625 0.01 -16.83 -17.47
CA ARG A 625 0.39 -16.31 -16.15
C ARG A 625 0.13 -17.36 -15.08
N ILE A 626 1.18 -17.75 -14.37
CA ILE A 626 1.14 -18.75 -13.31
C ILE A 626 1.66 -18.12 -12.02
N THR A 627 1.01 -18.41 -10.90
CA THR A 627 1.53 -18.08 -9.58
C THR A 627 1.89 -19.34 -8.83
N LYS A 628 2.98 -19.30 -8.06
CA LYS A 628 3.50 -20.41 -7.27
C LYS A 628 3.67 -19.94 -5.82
N ASN A 629 3.18 -20.75 -4.88
CA ASN A 629 3.30 -20.49 -3.44
C ASN A 629 4.70 -20.79 -2.85
N LEU A 630 5.61 -21.32 -3.65
CA LEU A 630 6.99 -21.67 -3.33
C LEU A 630 7.92 -21.14 -4.42
N ARG A 631 9.22 -21.14 -4.18
CA ARG A 631 10.22 -20.89 -5.22
C ARG A 631 10.13 -21.97 -6.32
N VAL A 632 10.17 -21.57 -7.59
CA VAL A 632 10.19 -22.51 -8.73
C VAL A 632 11.46 -23.36 -8.64
N CYS A 633 11.42 -24.67 -8.94
CA CYS A 633 12.62 -25.51 -8.92
C CYS A 633 13.43 -25.41 -10.23
N GLY A 634 14.70 -25.84 -10.20
CA GLY A 634 15.61 -25.81 -11.36
C GLY A 634 15.03 -26.50 -12.59
N ASP A 635 14.60 -27.75 -12.40
CA ASP A 635 13.89 -28.53 -13.42
C ASP A 635 12.70 -27.80 -14.05
N CYS A 636 11.78 -27.27 -13.23
CA CYS A 636 10.64 -26.51 -13.73
C CYS A 636 11.08 -25.27 -14.49
N HIS A 637 12.09 -24.54 -14.00
CA HIS A 637 12.61 -23.36 -14.69
C HIS A 637 13.14 -23.71 -16.09
N ILE A 638 13.89 -24.81 -16.23
CA ILE A 638 14.38 -25.32 -17.53
C ILE A 638 13.22 -25.76 -18.42
N ALA A 639 12.27 -26.53 -17.88
CA ALA A 639 11.12 -26.99 -18.62
C ALA A 639 10.29 -25.82 -19.16
N VAL A 640 10.00 -24.79 -18.34
CA VAL A 640 9.22 -23.63 -18.78
C VAL A 640 9.96 -22.81 -19.85
N LYS A 641 11.29 -22.70 -19.79
CA LYS A 641 12.08 -22.13 -20.90
C LYS A 641 11.79 -22.88 -22.20
N LEU A 642 11.93 -24.20 -22.21
CA LEU A 642 11.71 -25.01 -23.40
C LEU A 642 10.26 -24.97 -23.88
N ILE A 643 9.29 -25.04 -22.96
CA ILE A 643 7.86 -24.91 -23.30
C ILE A 643 7.61 -23.57 -23.99
N SER A 644 8.13 -22.45 -23.46
CA SER A 644 7.95 -21.12 -24.09
C SER A 644 8.45 -21.08 -25.55
N LYS A 645 9.53 -21.81 -25.85
CA LYS A 645 10.07 -21.95 -27.20
C LYS A 645 9.20 -22.85 -28.09
N ILE A 646 8.71 -23.96 -27.54
CA ILE A 646 7.86 -24.93 -28.26
C ILE A 646 6.52 -24.31 -28.63
N VAL A 647 5.87 -23.62 -27.68
CA VAL A 647 4.54 -23.03 -27.90
C VAL A 647 4.58 -21.62 -28.49
N GLN A 648 5.77 -21.02 -28.62
CA GLN A 648 5.99 -19.65 -29.12
C GLN A 648 5.14 -18.60 -28.38
N ARG A 649 5.05 -18.73 -27.05
CA ARG A 649 4.26 -17.83 -26.20
C ARG A 649 5.06 -17.40 -24.99
N GLU A 650 4.82 -16.15 -24.57
CA GLU A 650 5.33 -15.66 -23.29
C GLU A 650 4.64 -16.39 -22.14
N ILE A 651 5.44 -16.92 -21.22
CA ILE A 651 4.97 -17.54 -19.98
C ILE A 651 5.56 -16.73 -18.83
N VAL A 652 4.71 -16.19 -17.98
CA VAL A 652 5.09 -15.43 -16.78
C VAL A 652 4.79 -16.28 -15.56
N VAL A 653 5.82 -16.63 -14.81
CA VAL A 653 5.68 -17.37 -13.54
C VAL A 653 6.11 -16.48 -12.39
N ARG A 654 5.18 -16.20 -11.47
CA ARG A 654 5.47 -15.52 -10.20
C ARG A 654 5.73 -16.56 -9.13
N ASP A 655 6.90 -16.50 -8.51
CA ASP A 655 7.22 -17.29 -7.32
C ASP A 655 7.23 -16.40 -6.06
N THR A 656 7.67 -16.93 -4.91
CA THR A 656 7.69 -16.18 -3.65
C THR A 656 8.67 -14.99 -3.65
N ASN A 657 9.60 -14.93 -4.61
CA ASN A 657 10.71 -13.98 -4.62
C ASN A 657 10.65 -13.03 -5.82
N ARG A 658 10.22 -13.51 -7.00
CA ARG A 658 10.36 -12.78 -8.26
C ARG A 658 9.37 -13.25 -9.34
N PHE A 659 9.39 -12.52 -10.44
CA PHE A 659 8.82 -12.96 -11.72
C PHE A 659 9.91 -13.55 -12.61
N HIS A 660 9.51 -14.60 -13.32
CA HIS A 660 10.25 -15.22 -14.39
C HIS A 660 9.44 -15.03 -15.67
N HIS A 661 9.95 -14.20 -16.59
CA HIS A 661 9.36 -14.03 -17.91
C HIS A 661 10.10 -14.95 -18.88
N PHE A 662 9.44 -16.02 -19.30
CA PHE A 662 9.95 -16.98 -20.26
C PHE A 662 9.47 -16.64 -21.65
N LYS A 663 10.41 -16.44 -22.57
CA LYS A 663 10.12 -16.16 -23.98
C LYS A 663 11.22 -16.72 -24.85
N ASP A 664 10.82 -17.44 -25.91
CA ASP A 664 11.72 -17.99 -26.94
C ASP A 664 12.89 -18.81 -26.37
N GLY A 665 12.67 -19.54 -25.27
CA GLY A 665 13.70 -20.37 -24.63
C GLY A 665 14.58 -19.66 -23.62
N THR A 666 14.34 -18.37 -23.37
CA THR A 666 15.10 -17.55 -22.42
C THR A 666 14.22 -17.13 -21.25
N CYS A 667 14.84 -16.84 -20.10
CA CYS A 667 14.15 -16.26 -18.94
C CYS A 667 14.73 -14.88 -18.62
N SER A 668 13.89 -13.94 -18.18
CA SER A 668 14.32 -12.60 -17.72
C SER A 668 15.29 -12.60 -16.54
N CYS A 669 15.48 -13.74 -15.87
CA CYS A 669 16.48 -13.90 -14.83
C CYS A 669 17.89 -14.21 -15.34
N CYS A 670 18.07 -14.50 -16.64
CA CYS A 670 19.36 -14.92 -17.21
C CYS A 670 20.01 -16.10 -16.47
N ASP A 671 19.19 -17.03 -15.95
CA ASP A 671 19.60 -18.15 -15.10
C ASP A 671 20.32 -17.75 -13.79
N TYR A 672 20.23 -16.46 -13.43
CA TYR A 672 20.70 -15.90 -12.18
C TYR A 672 19.50 -15.68 -11.24
N TRP A 673 19.12 -16.71 -10.46
CA TRP A 673 17.95 -16.64 -9.58
C TRP A 673 18.09 -17.39 -8.28
#